data_AF-A0A974T438-F1
#
_entry.id   AF-A0A974T438-F1
#
_cell.length_a   1.000
_cell.length_b   1.000
_cell.length_c   1.000
_cell.angle_alpha   90.00
_cell.angle_beta   90.00
_cell.angle_gamma   90.00
#
_symmetry.space_group_name_H-M   'P 1'
#
loop_
_entity.id
_entity.type
_entity.pdbx_description
1 polymer ?
#
loop_
_entity_poly.entity_id
_entity_poly.type
_entity_poly.pdbx_seq_one_letter_code
_entity_poly.pdbx_strand_id
1 'polypeptide(L)'
;MARRSLPPQARSRGVTAVLGPTNTGKTHLAIERMLGHDSGMIGLPLRLLAREVYNRVVEKAGHHNVALITGEEKIKPDRPRYWISTVEAMPRDLDLAFVAVDEIQLSSDLDRGHVFTDRLLNQRGREETLLIGSATMRPLIEALIPGVHVVTRPRLSKLSFAGEKKVSRLPRRSAIVAFSAEEVYGIAELIRRQSGGAAVVLGALSPRTRNAQVELYQNGDVDYLIATDAIGMGLNLDVDHVAFASDKKFDGFQFRKLNNPELAQIAGRAGRYMRDGTFGSTGRCPPFDAETVEALENHVFDPVRILQWRNPDLDFSSLARLRDSLGQQPREHGLVRAPTGEDATALEVLAREDDIQAMARSQYAVERLWQICQVPDYRKVSPQTHADLVGQLYRFLMKDGAIPADWFARHLSAMDRTDGDIDTLSNRIAQVRTWSFVANRPDWLKDPEHWQDVARQVEDKLSDALHERLAQRFIDRRTSVLMRRLRENKMLEAEITTTGDVTVEGQHIGHLHGFHFVPDPQADTTEAKTLRNAASKALAGEIEARADRFAETPDAMLVLSNDGTIRWMGDPVAKLEAGDKLFDPKVRILSDEHLTGPARDKVDNRLRAWLKAYIVRLLGPLLQLEDSTELTGLARGIGFQIGEALGVLERAKVLNDVRSLDQDARGALRKAGVRFGAYHLYLPALLKPAPRVLATQLWALQNGGLDQKGIDEIAHLAQSGRTSIPVDQEIAHGLYRAAGFRVLGGRAVRVDILERLADLIRPAIAYRPGITPGEPPAGTADGESFVPTVSMTSLVGCAGEDFATILKSLGYVMERRPGPAITAPLVEAPKAIEPQAAPAEEEAAAPAPEAPAEAAETAVGTEEIGAVAVEAPEAAVSEQEVATSAAEAVASPEGQFLAPAEASTEAAVAEIPAEPEMIEVWRQGRRHHEGGQARHGRDSRGGRHERGERQERGDRRPRHGEGQGEQGGERRPRPERREAQGEGGRPQNRPPRGPGRGDERRGPRPDNRRDGGQERREKQPDPNSPFAKLMALKAQLEDNKK
;
A
#
# COMPACT_ATOMS: atom_id res chain seq x y z
N MET A 1 -12.87 45.70 -57.23
CA MET A 1 -12.24 45.96 -55.92
C MET A 1 -10.86 46.59 -56.14
N ALA A 2 -10.27 47.23 -55.13
CA ALA A 2 -8.83 47.51 -55.15
C ALA A 2 -8.04 46.19 -55.07
N ARG A 3 -6.79 46.17 -55.55
CA ARG A 3 -5.89 45.02 -55.34
C ARG A 3 -5.53 44.90 -53.86
N ARG A 4 -5.58 43.67 -53.36
CA ARG A 4 -5.10 43.25 -52.04
C ARG A 4 -3.59 43.03 -52.05
N SER A 5 -2.99 42.72 -53.21
CA SER A 5 -1.53 42.62 -53.32
C SER A 5 -0.84 43.99 -53.26
N LEU A 6 0.16 44.12 -52.39
CA LEU A 6 1.04 45.29 -52.34
C LEU A 6 2.19 45.14 -53.36
N PRO A 7 2.54 46.22 -54.11
CA PRO A 7 3.75 46.21 -54.93
C PRO A 7 4.99 46.12 -54.02
N PRO A 8 6.07 45.41 -54.43
CA PRO A 8 7.24 45.16 -53.57
C PRO A 8 7.82 46.41 -52.87
N GLN A 9 7.84 47.55 -53.56
CA GLN A 9 8.31 48.84 -53.03
C GLN A 9 7.47 49.39 -51.86
N ALA A 10 6.18 49.06 -51.78
CA ALA A 10 5.33 49.45 -50.65
C ALA A 10 5.49 48.51 -49.44
N ARG A 11 6.07 47.31 -49.63
CA ARG A 11 6.11 46.28 -48.59
C ARG A 11 7.05 46.60 -47.44
N SER A 12 8.07 47.43 -47.61
CA SER A 12 9.04 47.76 -46.55
C SER A 12 8.67 48.98 -45.70
N ARG A 13 7.66 49.76 -46.11
CA ARG A 13 7.20 50.95 -45.37
C ARG A 13 6.77 50.58 -43.94
N GLY A 14 7.49 51.11 -42.95
CA GLY A 14 7.21 50.91 -41.52
C GLY A 14 7.50 49.50 -40.99
N VAL A 15 8.15 48.62 -41.76
CA VAL A 15 8.31 47.20 -41.37
C VAL A 15 9.62 46.93 -40.62
N THR A 16 9.49 46.38 -39.42
CA THR A 16 10.59 45.73 -38.69
C THR A 16 10.33 44.23 -38.54
N ALA A 17 11.31 43.40 -38.91
CA ALA A 17 11.32 41.96 -38.65
C ALA A 17 12.04 41.66 -37.33
N VAL A 18 11.32 41.18 -36.32
CA VAL A 18 11.87 40.79 -35.01
C VAL A 18 12.05 39.27 -34.98
N LEU A 19 13.29 38.82 -35.11
CA LEU A 19 13.62 37.41 -35.36
C LEU A 19 14.43 36.78 -34.22
N GLY A 20 14.23 35.48 -33.99
CA GLY A 20 14.99 34.71 -32.99
C GLY A 20 14.29 33.43 -32.56
N PRO A 21 14.92 32.57 -31.74
CA PRO A 21 14.33 31.32 -31.23
C PRO A 21 13.11 31.54 -30.32
N THR A 22 12.57 30.46 -29.76
CA THR A 22 11.59 30.49 -28.66
C THR A 22 12.22 31.03 -27.36
N ASN A 23 11.40 31.37 -26.35
CA ASN A 23 11.81 32.02 -25.09
C ASN A 23 12.72 33.28 -25.27
N THR A 24 12.28 34.21 -26.14
CA THR A 24 13.02 35.43 -26.56
C THR A 24 12.28 36.75 -26.28
N GLY A 25 11.05 36.70 -25.77
CA GLY A 25 10.25 37.89 -25.44
C GLY A 25 9.68 38.69 -26.63
N LYS A 26 9.73 38.17 -27.86
CA LYS A 26 9.31 38.90 -29.08
C LYS A 26 7.84 39.33 -29.05
N THR A 27 6.92 38.42 -28.73
CA THR A 27 5.48 38.71 -28.62
C THR A 27 5.17 39.71 -27.50
N HIS A 28 5.98 39.75 -26.42
CA HIS A 28 5.82 40.74 -25.35
C HIS A 28 6.16 42.15 -25.87
N LEU A 29 7.30 42.30 -26.55
CA LEU A 29 7.69 43.55 -27.21
C LEU A 29 6.63 44.02 -28.22
N ALA A 30 5.99 43.11 -28.94
CA ALA A 30 4.93 43.45 -29.89
C ALA A 30 3.66 43.96 -29.20
N ILE A 31 3.27 43.36 -28.07
CA ILE A 31 2.14 43.84 -27.25
C ILE A 31 2.46 45.22 -26.64
N GLU A 32 3.69 45.42 -26.16
CA GLU A 32 4.14 46.70 -25.60
C GLU A 32 4.17 47.82 -26.66
N ARG A 33 4.68 47.54 -27.86
CA ARG A 33 4.62 48.50 -28.99
C ARG A 33 3.19 48.77 -29.43
N MET A 34 2.37 47.74 -29.62
CA MET A 34 0.94 47.91 -29.98
C MET A 34 0.20 48.83 -29.01
N LEU A 35 0.39 48.66 -27.70
CA LEU A 35 -0.24 49.49 -26.67
C LEU A 35 0.31 50.94 -26.63
N GLY A 36 1.46 51.20 -27.24
CA GLY A 36 2.02 52.55 -27.42
C GLY A 36 1.40 53.33 -28.59
N HIS A 37 0.62 52.69 -29.47
CA HIS A 37 -0.05 53.35 -30.61
C HIS A 37 -1.55 53.59 -30.36
N ASP A 38 -2.12 54.52 -31.12
CA ASP A 38 -3.53 54.89 -31.02
C ASP A 38 -4.50 53.74 -31.31
N SER A 39 -4.15 52.86 -32.25
CA SER A 39 -4.90 51.65 -32.59
C SER A 39 -3.97 50.58 -33.15
N GLY A 40 -4.29 49.29 -32.98
CA GLY A 40 -3.44 48.24 -33.51
C GLY A 40 -4.05 46.86 -33.58
N MET A 41 -3.40 45.98 -34.33
CA MET A 41 -3.79 44.57 -34.50
C MET A 41 -2.60 43.64 -34.31
N ILE A 42 -2.82 42.47 -33.72
CA ILE A 42 -1.86 41.37 -33.68
C ILE A 42 -2.50 40.06 -34.14
N GLY A 43 -1.97 39.50 -35.23
CA GLY A 43 -2.32 38.19 -35.75
C GLY A 43 -1.46 37.11 -35.13
N LEU A 44 -2.08 36.14 -34.46
CA LEU A 44 -1.44 35.07 -33.72
C LEU A 44 -1.74 33.70 -34.36
N PRO A 45 -0.84 32.71 -34.25
CA PRO A 45 -0.98 31.47 -35.01
C PRO A 45 -2.04 30.50 -34.46
N LEU A 46 -2.60 30.73 -33.27
CA LEU A 46 -3.53 29.81 -32.60
C LEU A 46 -4.58 30.56 -31.75
N ARG A 47 -5.81 30.05 -31.72
CA ARG A 47 -6.93 30.57 -30.90
C ARG A 47 -6.56 30.72 -29.41
N LEU A 48 -5.74 29.80 -28.88
CA LEU A 48 -5.25 29.84 -27.50
C LEU A 48 -4.32 31.04 -27.24
N LEU A 49 -3.40 31.34 -28.15
CA LEU A 49 -2.56 32.55 -28.05
C LEU A 49 -3.40 33.82 -28.24
N ALA A 50 -4.37 33.81 -29.15
CA ALA A 50 -5.28 34.93 -29.34
C ALA A 50 -6.07 35.23 -28.05
N ARG A 51 -6.57 34.21 -27.34
CA ARG A 51 -7.18 34.37 -26.01
C ARG A 51 -6.17 34.86 -24.96
N GLU A 52 -4.99 34.25 -24.87
CA GLU A 52 -3.99 34.61 -23.85
C GLU A 52 -3.54 36.07 -24.01
N VAL A 53 -3.29 36.52 -25.24
CA VAL A 53 -2.94 37.91 -25.54
C VAL A 53 -4.13 38.84 -25.32
N TYR A 54 -5.35 38.43 -25.69
CA TYR A 54 -6.57 39.19 -25.40
C TYR A 54 -6.73 39.47 -23.92
N ASN A 55 -6.62 38.46 -23.05
CA ASN A 55 -6.72 38.64 -21.60
C ASN A 55 -5.68 39.66 -21.08
N ARG A 56 -4.40 39.49 -21.44
CA ARG A 56 -3.30 40.41 -21.05
C ARG A 56 -3.45 41.84 -21.57
N VAL A 57 -4.11 42.01 -22.72
CA VAL A 57 -4.37 43.34 -23.32
C VAL A 57 -5.61 43.96 -22.68
N VAL A 58 -6.64 43.18 -22.34
CA VAL A 58 -7.80 43.62 -21.55
C VAL A 58 -7.39 44.07 -20.15
N GLU A 59 -6.48 43.36 -19.48
CA GLU A 59 -5.89 43.73 -18.18
C GLU A 59 -5.21 45.11 -18.21
N LYS A 60 -4.65 45.52 -19.37
CA LYS A 60 -3.92 46.78 -19.53
C LYS A 60 -4.73 47.93 -20.14
N ALA A 61 -5.69 47.62 -21.02
CA ALA A 61 -6.44 48.61 -21.81
C ALA A 61 -7.95 48.66 -21.50
N GLY A 62 -8.48 47.72 -20.73
CA GLY A 62 -9.91 47.60 -20.40
C GLY A 62 -10.74 46.97 -21.52
N HIS A 63 -11.74 46.17 -21.14
CA HIS A 63 -12.46 45.28 -22.08
C HIS A 63 -13.16 46.01 -23.24
N HIS A 64 -13.69 47.21 -23.04
CA HIS A 64 -14.30 48.03 -24.11
C HIS A 64 -13.34 48.40 -25.25
N ASN A 65 -12.03 48.41 -25.01
CA ASN A 65 -11.02 48.82 -25.99
C ASN A 65 -10.45 47.67 -26.83
N VAL A 66 -10.82 46.41 -26.55
CA VAL A 66 -10.15 45.23 -27.11
C VAL A 66 -11.13 44.27 -27.76
N ALA A 67 -10.88 43.89 -29.01
CA ALA A 67 -11.59 42.83 -29.71
C ALA A 67 -10.78 41.52 -29.76
N LEU A 68 -11.46 40.38 -29.70
CA LEU A 68 -10.93 39.05 -30.03
C LEU A 68 -11.66 38.50 -31.25
N ILE A 69 -10.94 38.13 -32.30
CA ILE A 69 -11.52 37.62 -33.56
C ILE A 69 -10.83 36.31 -33.96
N THR A 70 -11.52 35.16 -33.88
CA THR A 70 -11.05 33.87 -34.45
C THR A 70 -12.08 33.33 -35.44
N GLY A 71 -11.90 32.10 -35.95
CA GLY A 71 -12.86 31.49 -36.88
C GLY A 71 -14.18 31.06 -36.20
N GLU A 72 -14.09 30.74 -34.91
CA GLU A 72 -15.12 30.10 -34.11
C GLU A 72 -15.68 31.01 -33.00
N GLU A 73 -15.04 32.15 -32.75
CA GLU A 73 -15.38 33.06 -31.66
C GLU A 73 -15.06 34.52 -31.99
N LYS A 74 -15.97 35.42 -31.62
CA LYS A 74 -15.83 36.87 -31.80
C LYS A 74 -16.29 37.59 -30.54
N ILE A 75 -15.42 38.40 -29.95
CA ILE A 75 -15.75 39.40 -28.95
C ILE A 75 -15.41 40.76 -29.56
N LYS A 76 -16.43 41.58 -29.83
CA LYS A 76 -16.26 42.88 -30.48
C LYS A 76 -17.07 43.95 -29.74
N PRO A 77 -16.42 44.82 -28.95
CA PRO A 77 -17.03 46.05 -28.44
C PRO A 77 -17.47 47.00 -29.57
N ASP A 78 -18.19 48.07 -29.23
CA ASP A 78 -18.63 49.07 -30.22
C ASP A 78 -17.47 49.81 -30.89
N ARG A 79 -16.39 50.11 -30.14
CA ARG A 79 -15.28 50.99 -30.56
C ARG A 79 -13.88 50.47 -30.15
N PRO A 80 -13.50 49.22 -30.46
CA PRO A 80 -12.22 48.65 -30.06
C PRO A 80 -11.04 49.34 -30.75
N ARG A 81 -10.03 49.71 -29.94
CA ARG A 81 -8.74 50.26 -30.38
C ARG A 81 -7.76 49.15 -30.76
N TYR A 82 -7.82 48.01 -30.05
CA TYR A 82 -6.88 46.90 -30.19
C TYR A 82 -7.59 45.63 -30.66
N TRP A 83 -7.01 44.95 -31.64
CA TRP A 83 -7.61 43.81 -32.32
C TRP A 83 -6.69 42.59 -32.21
N ILE A 84 -7.10 41.61 -31.41
CA ILE A 84 -6.35 40.37 -31.21
C ILE A 84 -7.02 39.29 -32.05
N SER A 85 -6.30 38.62 -32.94
CA SER A 85 -6.93 37.62 -33.82
C SER A 85 -6.05 36.42 -34.10
N THR A 86 -6.64 35.38 -34.71
CA THR A 86 -5.81 34.45 -35.50
C THR A 86 -5.36 35.12 -36.81
N VAL A 87 -4.24 34.68 -37.39
CA VAL A 87 -3.69 35.22 -38.65
C VAL A 87 -4.67 35.09 -39.83
N GLU A 88 -5.45 34.02 -39.84
CA GLU A 88 -6.58 33.78 -40.74
C GLU A 88 -7.66 34.86 -40.56
N ALA A 89 -8.09 35.06 -39.32
CA ALA A 89 -9.23 35.90 -38.97
C ALA A 89 -8.90 37.41 -38.82
N MET A 90 -7.65 37.83 -39.08
CA MET A 90 -7.25 39.24 -39.14
C MET A 90 -8.15 40.01 -40.13
N PRO A 91 -8.92 41.03 -39.68
CA PRO A 91 -9.64 41.93 -40.56
C PRO A 91 -8.72 42.58 -41.60
N ARG A 92 -9.23 42.78 -42.82
CA ARG A 92 -8.45 43.26 -43.99
C ARG A 92 -8.72 44.72 -44.32
N ASP A 93 -9.81 45.23 -43.78
CA ASP A 93 -10.52 46.47 -44.05
C ASP A 93 -10.26 47.56 -43.00
N LEU A 94 -9.61 47.19 -41.89
CA LEU A 94 -9.25 48.12 -40.80
C LEU A 94 -7.94 48.86 -41.10
N ASP A 95 -8.02 50.19 -41.11
CA ASP A 95 -6.86 51.08 -41.15
C ASP A 95 -6.38 51.41 -39.72
N LEU A 96 -5.24 50.85 -39.31
CA LEU A 96 -4.73 50.87 -37.94
C LEU A 96 -3.30 51.42 -37.90
N ALA A 97 -2.91 52.05 -36.79
CA ALA A 97 -1.57 52.61 -36.63
C ALA A 97 -0.49 51.50 -36.61
N PHE A 98 -0.74 50.43 -35.85
CA PHE A 98 0.18 49.31 -35.65
C PHE A 98 -0.39 47.98 -36.17
N VAL A 99 0.47 47.14 -36.78
CA VAL A 99 0.15 45.74 -37.09
C VAL A 99 1.29 44.82 -36.64
N ALA A 100 0.98 43.67 -36.05
CA ALA A 100 1.93 42.57 -35.84
C ALA A 100 1.41 41.25 -36.41
N VAL A 101 2.35 40.41 -36.88
CA VAL A 101 2.10 39.03 -37.31
C VAL A 101 3.12 38.13 -36.62
N ASP A 102 2.66 37.14 -35.85
CA ASP A 102 3.53 36.24 -35.06
C ASP A 102 3.72 34.85 -35.67
N GLU A 103 4.84 34.22 -35.34
CA GLU A 103 5.35 32.94 -35.88
C GLU A 103 5.34 32.88 -37.42
N ILE A 104 5.82 33.94 -38.09
CA ILE A 104 5.84 34.08 -39.56
C ILE A 104 6.54 32.95 -40.32
N GLN A 105 7.37 32.13 -39.68
CA GLN A 105 7.90 30.90 -40.30
C GLN A 105 6.81 29.89 -40.70
N LEU A 106 5.60 30.00 -40.16
CA LEU A 106 4.44 29.25 -40.66
C LEU A 106 4.10 29.58 -42.13
N SER A 107 4.64 30.64 -42.73
CA SER A 107 4.56 30.86 -44.18
C SER A 107 5.06 29.69 -45.04
N SER A 108 5.92 28.79 -44.53
CA SER A 108 6.31 27.57 -45.26
C SER A 108 5.37 26.36 -45.07
N ASP A 109 4.40 26.44 -44.15
CA ASP A 109 3.45 25.37 -43.86
C ASP A 109 2.55 25.03 -45.05
N LEU A 110 2.43 23.74 -45.37
CA LEU A 110 1.78 23.22 -46.59
C LEU A 110 0.27 23.47 -46.67
N ASP A 111 -0.39 23.63 -45.53
CA ASP A 111 -1.85 23.81 -45.46
C ASP A 111 -2.18 25.31 -45.37
N ARG A 112 -1.84 25.92 -44.22
CA ARG A 112 -2.23 27.29 -43.88
C ARG A 112 -1.17 28.35 -44.15
N GLY A 113 0.06 27.98 -44.51
CA GLY A 113 1.16 28.93 -44.70
C GLY A 113 0.90 30.00 -45.77
N HIS A 114 0.05 29.68 -46.75
CA HIS A 114 -0.39 30.64 -47.77
C HIS A 114 -1.08 31.89 -47.19
N VAL A 115 -1.73 31.77 -46.02
CA VAL A 115 -2.35 32.88 -45.29
C VAL A 115 -1.29 33.75 -44.62
N PHE A 116 -0.29 33.14 -43.98
CA PHE A 116 0.82 33.85 -43.33
C PHE A 116 1.64 34.63 -44.35
N THR A 117 1.90 34.03 -45.52
CA THR A 117 2.59 34.69 -46.64
C THR A 117 1.82 35.90 -47.16
N ASP A 118 0.49 35.82 -47.27
CA ASP A 118 -0.34 36.97 -47.62
C ASP A 118 -0.25 38.10 -46.56
N ARG A 119 -0.28 37.78 -45.25
CA ARG A 119 -0.10 38.81 -44.20
C ARG A 119 1.30 39.43 -44.24
N LEU A 120 2.33 38.60 -44.36
CA LEU A 120 3.74 39.00 -44.46
C LEU A 120 3.95 39.99 -45.63
N LEU A 121 3.39 39.69 -46.80
CA LEU A 121 3.56 40.52 -47.99
C LEU A 121 2.64 41.75 -48.02
N ASN A 122 1.39 41.64 -47.55
CA ASN A 122 0.34 42.62 -47.88
C ASN A 122 -0.29 43.37 -46.69
N GLN A 123 -0.21 42.87 -45.45
CA GLN A 123 -0.84 43.54 -44.29
C GLN A 123 0.11 44.56 -43.66
N ARG A 124 -0.29 45.83 -43.56
CA ARG A 124 0.54 46.92 -42.99
C ARG A 124 -0.27 47.81 -42.04
N GLY A 125 0.38 48.33 -41.00
CA GLY A 125 -0.09 49.48 -40.22
C GLY A 125 0.39 50.80 -40.84
N ARG A 126 -0.25 51.92 -40.48
CA ARG A 126 0.11 53.27 -40.97
C ARG A 126 1.50 53.72 -40.51
N GLU A 127 1.88 53.34 -39.29
CA GLU A 127 3.06 53.83 -38.57
C GLU A 127 4.11 52.72 -38.41
N GLU A 128 3.71 51.57 -37.85
CA GLU A 128 4.60 50.42 -37.64
C GLU A 128 3.94 49.10 -38.06
N THR A 129 4.76 48.20 -38.60
CA THR A 129 4.42 46.78 -38.79
C THR A 129 5.54 45.88 -38.25
N LEU A 130 5.22 44.96 -37.34
CA LEU A 130 6.15 43.96 -36.83
C LEU A 130 5.90 42.57 -37.45
N LEU A 131 6.92 42.01 -38.08
CA LEU A 131 6.95 40.61 -38.52
C LEU A 131 7.77 39.82 -37.51
N ILE A 132 7.17 38.85 -36.84
CA ILE A 132 7.78 38.17 -35.68
C ILE A 132 7.95 36.68 -35.95
N GLY A 133 9.12 36.11 -35.67
CA GLY A 133 9.32 34.65 -35.79
C GLY A 133 10.76 34.18 -35.66
N SER A 134 11.07 33.07 -36.34
CA SER A 134 12.38 32.41 -36.35
C SER A 134 13.45 33.21 -37.10
N ALA A 135 14.71 33.10 -36.65
CA ALA A 135 15.88 33.61 -37.38
C ALA A 135 16.05 32.97 -38.77
N THR A 136 15.57 31.74 -38.97
CA THR A 136 15.63 31.01 -40.25
C THR A 136 14.87 31.71 -41.39
N MET A 137 13.92 32.60 -41.08
CA MET A 137 13.17 33.36 -42.08
C MET A 137 13.93 34.57 -42.65
N ARG A 138 15.06 34.96 -42.04
CA ARG A 138 15.77 36.21 -42.38
C ARG A 138 16.06 36.39 -43.88
N PRO A 139 16.66 35.42 -44.60
CA PRO A 139 17.05 35.65 -46.00
C PRO A 139 15.87 35.82 -46.95
N LEU A 140 14.75 35.14 -46.69
CA LEU A 140 13.52 35.31 -47.47
C LEU A 140 12.83 36.64 -47.18
N ILE A 141 12.84 37.10 -45.92
CA ILE A 141 12.27 38.40 -45.55
C ILE A 141 13.06 39.53 -46.21
N GLU A 142 14.40 39.48 -46.17
CA GLU A 142 15.28 40.46 -46.82
C GLU A 142 15.12 40.46 -48.36
N ALA A 143 14.82 39.30 -48.97
CA ALA A 143 14.57 39.18 -50.42
C ALA A 143 13.17 39.63 -50.86
N LEU A 144 12.11 39.25 -50.12
CA LEU A 144 10.70 39.53 -50.47
C LEU A 144 10.24 40.92 -50.02
N ILE A 145 10.96 41.54 -49.08
CA ILE A 145 10.73 42.90 -48.56
C ILE A 145 12.06 43.67 -48.55
N PRO A 146 12.56 44.14 -49.71
CA PRO A 146 13.82 44.89 -49.79
C PRO A 146 13.80 46.16 -48.92
N GLY A 147 14.83 46.33 -48.09
CA GLY A 147 14.94 47.45 -47.16
C GLY A 147 14.22 47.27 -45.81
N VAL A 148 13.70 46.08 -45.51
CA VAL A 148 13.18 45.73 -44.17
C VAL A 148 14.26 45.85 -43.08
N HIS A 149 13.89 46.43 -41.94
CA HIS A 149 14.77 46.52 -40.78
C HIS A 149 14.71 45.22 -39.96
N VAL A 150 15.85 44.56 -39.72
CA VAL A 150 15.90 43.24 -39.03
C VAL A 150 16.53 43.37 -37.64
N VAL A 151 15.81 42.91 -36.61
CA VAL A 151 16.24 42.90 -35.20
C VAL A 151 16.29 41.45 -34.69
N THR A 152 17.49 40.95 -34.42
CA THR A 152 17.68 39.60 -33.83
C THR A 152 17.61 39.66 -32.30
N ARG A 153 16.93 38.70 -31.65
CA ARG A 153 16.93 38.53 -30.19
C ARG A 153 17.46 37.15 -29.76
N PRO A 154 18.47 37.05 -28.89
CA PRO A 154 18.94 35.78 -28.34
C PRO A 154 17.95 35.23 -27.30
N ARG A 155 18.01 33.91 -27.06
CA ARG A 155 17.21 33.19 -26.06
C ARG A 155 17.58 33.64 -24.64
N LEU A 156 16.60 33.70 -23.73
CA LEU A 156 16.77 34.19 -22.36
C LEU A 156 17.35 33.16 -21.35
N SER A 157 17.33 31.87 -21.69
CA SER A 157 17.89 30.79 -20.87
C SER A 157 18.54 29.70 -21.72
N LYS A 158 19.43 28.91 -21.12
CA LYS A 158 20.08 27.79 -21.80
C LYS A 158 19.10 26.63 -21.97
N LEU A 159 19.23 25.95 -23.11
CA LEU A 159 18.67 24.62 -23.34
C LEU A 159 19.83 23.62 -23.36
N SER A 160 19.72 22.49 -22.66
CA SER A 160 20.76 21.46 -22.68
C SER A 160 20.23 20.03 -22.83
N PHE A 161 21.03 19.17 -23.46
CA PHE A 161 20.71 17.77 -23.68
C PHE A 161 20.99 16.93 -22.43
N ALA A 162 19.98 16.18 -22.00
CA ALA A 162 20.01 15.36 -20.78
C ALA A 162 20.04 13.84 -21.06
N GLY A 163 20.31 13.45 -22.31
CA GLY A 163 20.45 12.06 -22.75
C GLY A 163 19.12 11.31 -22.95
N GLU A 164 19.24 10.02 -23.26
CA GLU A 164 18.12 9.08 -23.30
C GLU A 164 17.75 8.62 -21.89
N LYS A 165 16.44 8.57 -21.57
CA LYS A 165 15.93 8.04 -20.29
C LYS A 165 14.72 7.14 -20.53
N LYS A 166 14.58 6.08 -19.73
CA LYS A 166 13.31 5.33 -19.66
C LYS A 166 12.23 6.23 -19.05
N VAL A 167 10.97 6.08 -19.48
CA VAL A 167 9.84 6.90 -19.01
C VAL A 167 9.76 6.95 -17.48
N SER A 168 9.94 5.80 -16.82
CA SER A 168 10.00 5.64 -15.35
C SER A 168 11.20 6.29 -14.64
N ARG A 169 12.09 6.97 -15.39
CA ARG A 169 13.27 7.70 -14.90
C ARG A 169 13.33 9.14 -15.41
N LEU A 170 12.27 9.62 -16.05
CA LEU A 170 12.15 11.04 -16.41
C LEU A 170 11.95 11.88 -15.14
N PRO A 171 12.56 13.08 -15.04
CA PRO A 171 12.38 13.95 -13.89
C PRO A 171 10.90 14.37 -13.75
N ARG A 172 10.52 14.83 -12.55
CA ARG A 172 9.22 15.52 -12.35
C ARG A 172 9.13 16.75 -13.25
N ARG A 173 7.92 17.24 -13.52
CA ARG A 173 7.66 18.36 -14.44
C ARG A 173 8.14 18.10 -15.87
N SER A 174 8.22 16.84 -16.30
CA SER A 174 8.51 16.49 -17.70
C SER A 174 7.28 16.60 -18.59
N ALA A 175 7.45 17.20 -19.78
CA ALA A 175 6.56 16.99 -20.91
C ALA A 175 7.12 15.88 -21.81
N ILE A 176 6.27 14.94 -22.24
CA ILE A 176 6.63 13.84 -23.13
C ILE A 176 5.87 14.00 -24.44
N VAL A 177 6.59 14.00 -25.56
CA VAL A 177 6.02 14.32 -26.87
C VAL A 177 6.02 13.12 -27.79
N ALA A 178 4.82 12.70 -28.17
CA ALA A 178 4.52 11.58 -29.06
C ALA A 178 3.70 12.05 -30.27
N PHE A 179 3.65 11.28 -31.35
CA PHE A 179 3.11 11.76 -32.63
C PHE A 179 1.88 10.98 -33.12
N SER A 180 1.33 10.11 -32.28
CA SER A 180 -0.03 9.56 -32.42
C SER A 180 -0.81 9.64 -31.10
N ALA A 181 -2.14 9.66 -31.18
CA ALA A 181 -2.98 9.61 -29.98
C ALA A 181 -2.81 8.29 -29.21
N GLU A 182 -2.56 7.18 -29.92
CA GLU A 182 -2.27 5.87 -29.34
C GLU A 182 -1.01 5.88 -28.47
N GLU A 183 0.10 6.45 -28.98
CA GLU A 183 1.33 6.63 -28.19
C GLU A 183 1.07 7.48 -26.96
N VAL A 184 0.35 8.60 -27.11
CA VAL A 184 0.03 9.51 -26.00
C VAL A 184 -0.79 8.79 -24.92
N TYR A 185 -1.86 8.08 -25.28
CA TYR A 185 -2.67 7.31 -24.34
C TYR A 185 -1.88 6.16 -23.69
N GLY A 186 -1.02 5.47 -24.46
CA GLY A 186 -0.19 4.37 -23.96
C GLY A 186 0.88 4.82 -22.95
N ILE A 187 1.48 6.00 -23.17
CA ILE A 187 2.46 6.60 -22.24
C ILE A 187 1.74 7.19 -21.02
N ALA A 188 0.57 7.82 -21.19
CA ALA A 188 -0.22 8.35 -20.07
C ALA A 188 -0.71 7.25 -19.12
N GLU A 189 -1.21 6.13 -19.64
CA GLU A 189 -1.58 4.96 -18.83
C GLU A 189 -0.37 4.30 -18.14
N LEU A 190 0.81 4.27 -18.80
CA LEU A 190 2.05 3.81 -18.18
C LEU A 190 2.46 4.70 -16.99
N ILE A 191 2.34 6.02 -17.12
CA ILE A 191 2.70 6.97 -16.07
C ILE A 191 1.66 6.98 -14.94
N ARG A 192 0.37 6.88 -15.24
CA ARG A 192 -0.68 6.71 -14.22
C ARG A 192 -0.35 5.57 -13.27
N ARG A 193 0.03 4.40 -13.81
CA ARG A 193 0.44 3.20 -13.04
C ARG A 193 1.75 3.35 -12.24
N GLN A 194 2.57 4.35 -12.53
CA GLN A 194 3.92 4.51 -11.96
C GLN A 194 4.10 5.80 -11.13
N SER A 195 3.20 6.78 -11.28
CA SER A 195 3.33 8.13 -10.71
C SER A 195 1.98 8.76 -10.33
N GLY A 196 0.89 7.98 -10.31
CA GLY A 196 -0.45 8.40 -9.89
C GLY A 196 -1.28 9.10 -10.97
N GLY A 197 -0.66 9.80 -11.92
CA GLY A 197 -1.41 10.38 -13.04
C GLY A 197 -0.58 11.23 -13.98
N ALA A 198 -1.19 11.59 -15.11
CA ALA A 198 -0.63 12.53 -16.06
C ALA A 198 -1.71 13.34 -16.81
N ALA A 199 -1.34 14.55 -17.21
CA ALA A 199 -2.16 15.38 -18.11
C ALA A 199 -1.96 14.95 -19.57
N VAL A 200 -3.01 15.05 -20.38
CA VAL A 200 -3.02 14.65 -21.79
C VAL A 200 -3.42 15.82 -22.69
N VAL A 201 -2.54 16.19 -23.63
CA VAL A 201 -2.76 17.31 -24.57
C VAL A 201 -2.57 16.86 -26.03
N LEU A 202 -3.69 16.60 -26.71
CA LEU A 202 -3.72 16.33 -28.16
C LEU A 202 -4.10 17.60 -28.95
N GLY A 203 -3.59 17.74 -30.17
CA GLY A 203 -3.94 18.84 -31.07
C GLY A 203 -5.44 18.98 -31.39
N ALA A 204 -6.20 17.87 -31.32
CA ALA A 204 -7.64 17.85 -31.56
C ALA A 204 -8.49 18.43 -30.39
N LEU A 205 -7.99 18.35 -29.15
CA LEU A 205 -8.73 18.78 -27.94
C LEU A 205 -9.16 20.25 -28.07
N SER A 206 -10.37 20.56 -27.59
CA SER A 206 -10.85 21.95 -27.58
C SER A 206 -9.94 22.85 -26.71
N PRO A 207 -9.95 24.18 -26.93
CA PRO A 207 -9.23 25.12 -26.07
C PRO A 207 -9.54 24.92 -24.59
N ARG A 208 -10.80 24.61 -24.26
CA ARG A 208 -11.30 24.37 -22.89
C ARG A 208 -10.73 23.10 -22.27
N THR A 209 -10.92 21.94 -22.90
CA THR A 209 -10.36 20.66 -22.44
C THR A 209 -8.83 20.75 -22.29
N ARG A 210 -8.16 21.40 -23.25
CA ARG A 210 -6.70 21.54 -23.28
C ARG A 210 -6.19 22.43 -22.14
N ASN A 211 -6.84 23.56 -21.86
CA ASN A 211 -6.49 24.43 -20.74
C ASN A 211 -6.67 23.71 -19.41
N ALA A 212 -7.80 23.02 -19.19
CA ALA A 212 -8.06 22.29 -17.95
C ALA A 212 -7.08 21.10 -17.75
N GLN A 213 -6.60 20.46 -18.82
CA GLN A 213 -5.52 19.47 -18.73
C GLN A 213 -4.15 20.10 -18.41
N VAL A 214 -3.85 21.28 -18.93
CA VAL A 214 -2.64 22.04 -18.58
C VAL A 214 -2.68 22.56 -17.15
N GLU A 215 -3.84 22.98 -16.67
CA GLU A 215 -4.07 23.46 -15.31
C GLU A 215 -3.74 22.39 -14.26
N LEU A 216 -4.20 21.15 -14.45
CA LEU A 216 -3.85 20.00 -13.59
C LEU A 216 -2.33 19.78 -13.47
N TYR A 217 -1.58 19.97 -14.56
CA TYR A 217 -0.11 19.89 -14.54
C TYR A 217 0.52 21.12 -13.86
N GLN A 218 0.00 22.32 -14.13
CA GLN A 218 0.53 23.57 -13.58
C GLN A 218 0.30 23.68 -12.06
N ASN A 219 -0.88 23.31 -11.57
CA ASN A 219 -1.25 23.23 -10.16
C ASN A 219 -0.52 22.10 -9.40
N GLY A 220 0.13 21.18 -10.10
CA GLY A 220 0.92 20.10 -9.51
C GLY A 220 0.11 18.86 -9.08
N ASP A 221 -1.15 18.75 -9.52
CA ASP A 221 -1.96 17.54 -9.33
C ASP A 221 -1.38 16.35 -10.14
N VAL A 222 -0.66 16.63 -11.22
CA VAL A 222 0.13 15.66 -11.98
C VAL A 222 1.53 16.19 -12.32
N ASP A 223 2.55 15.34 -12.17
CA ASP A 223 3.96 15.69 -12.44
C ASP A 223 4.35 15.65 -13.93
N TYR A 224 3.49 15.06 -14.77
CA TYR A 224 3.81 14.71 -16.15
C TYR A 224 2.71 15.17 -17.10
N LEU A 225 3.12 15.65 -18.27
CA LEU A 225 2.27 16.05 -19.38
C LEU A 225 2.64 15.22 -20.61
N ILE A 226 1.73 14.41 -21.15
CA ILE A 226 1.96 13.69 -22.42
C ILE A 226 1.18 14.42 -23.51
N ALA A 227 1.83 14.74 -24.62
CA ALA A 227 1.24 15.57 -25.66
C ALA A 227 1.73 15.24 -27.08
N THR A 228 1.08 15.84 -28.07
CA THR A 228 1.65 15.96 -29.42
C THR A 228 2.44 17.26 -29.60
N ASP A 229 3.04 17.42 -30.78
CA ASP A 229 3.59 18.68 -31.32
C ASP A 229 2.73 19.94 -31.07
N ALA A 230 1.44 19.79 -30.81
CA ALA A 230 0.54 20.85 -30.36
C ALA A 230 0.98 21.61 -29.09
N ILE A 231 1.93 21.10 -28.28
CA ILE A 231 2.56 21.91 -27.21
C ILE A 231 3.69 22.82 -27.72
N GLY A 232 4.27 22.53 -28.88
CA GLY A 232 5.31 23.34 -29.52
C GLY A 232 4.81 24.74 -29.90
N MET A 233 3.48 24.95 -29.96
CA MET A 233 2.86 26.25 -30.23
C MET A 233 1.68 26.51 -29.30
N GLY A 234 1.67 27.69 -28.67
CA GLY A 234 0.46 28.28 -28.10
C GLY A 234 -0.16 27.65 -26.85
N LEU A 235 0.67 27.05 -25.98
CA LEU A 235 0.34 26.86 -24.57
C LEU A 235 1.39 27.50 -23.67
N ASN A 236 0.94 28.05 -22.55
CA ASN A 236 1.79 28.58 -21.51
C ASN A 236 2.17 27.47 -20.51
N LEU A 237 3.31 26.84 -20.76
CA LEU A 237 3.79 25.67 -20.01
C LEU A 237 5.11 26.01 -19.29
N ASP A 238 5.14 25.83 -17.98
CA ASP A 238 6.35 25.94 -17.16
C ASP A 238 6.98 24.54 -17.01
N VAL A 239 7.55 24.04 -18.11
CA VAL A 239 8.15 22.69 -18.22
C VAL A 239 9.67 22.76 -18.00
N ASP A 240 10.21 21.89 -17.15
CA ASP A 240 11.64 21.83 -16.85
C ASP A 240 12.40 20.85 -17.78
N HIS A 241 11.70 19.83 -18.30
CA HIS A 241 12.25 18.81 -19.18
C HIS A 241 11.29 18.41 -20.33
N VAL A 242 11.79 18.34 -21.56
CA VAL A 242 11.05 17.81 -22.73
C VAL A 242 11.67 16.50 -23.22
N ALA A 243 10.90 15.42 -23.23
CA ALA A 243 11.33 14.09 -23.67
C ALA A 243 10.59 13.64 -24.95
N PHE A 244 11.32 13.32 -26.01
CA PHE A 244 10.73 12.82 -27.25
C PHE A 244 10.46 11.30 -27.18
N ALA A 245 9.20 10.91 -27.41
CA ALA A 245 8.79 9.50 -27.48
C ALA A 245 9.15 8.84 -28.82
N SER A 246 9.20 9.64 -29.89
CA SER A 246 9.54 9.27 -31.27
C SER A 246 10.22 10.45 -31.97
N ASP A 247 11.00 10.18 -33.01
CA ASP A 247 11.64 11.19 -33.88
C ASP A 247 10.88 11.42 -35.20
N LYS A 248 9.71 10.77 -35.35
CA LYS A 248 8.91 10.75 -36.59
C LYS A 248 7.47 11.17 -36.35
N LYS A 249 6.88 11.83 -37.35
CA LYS A 249 5.44 12.12 -37.42
C LYS A 249 4.85 11.80 -38.80
N PHE A 250 3.53 11.63 -38.83
CA PHE A 250 2.77 11.64 -40.07
C PHE A 250 2.52 13.08 -40.51
N ASP A 251 2.81 13.42 -41.77
CA ASP A 251 2.66 14.78 -42.31
C ASP A 251 1.39 14.99 -43.15
N GLY A 252 0.47 14.02 -43.12
CA GLY A 252 -0.72 13.97 -43.97
C GLY A 252 -0.55 13.02 -45.16
N PHE A 253 0.69 12.74 -45.57
CA PHE A 253 1.00 11.88 -46.71
C PHE A 253 1.87 10.68 -46.32
N GLN A 254 2.87 10.88 -45.47
CA GLN A 254 3.82 9.84 -45.07
C GLN A 254 4.36 10.02 -43.64
N PHE A 255 4.95 8.96 -43.08
CA PHE A 255 5.71 9.04 -41.84
C PHE A 255 7.15 9.47 -42.13
N ARG A 256 7.50 10.70 -41.76
CA ARG A 256 8.85 11.26 -41.92
C ARG A 256 9.49 11.61 -40.57
N LYS A 257 10.82 11.75 -40.55
CA LYS A 257 11.53 12.39 -39.43
C LYS A 257 11.07 13.84 -39.25
N LEU A 258 11.14 14.32 -38.01
CA LEU A 258 11.08 15.73 -37.68
C LEU A 258 12.34 16.45 -38.19
N ASN A 259 12.22 17.71 -38.57
CA ASN A 259 13.38 18.56 -38.87
C ASN A 259 13.86 19.32 -37.61
N ASN A 260 15.09 19.84 -37.64
CA ASN A 260 15.70 20.48 -36.46
C ASN A 260 14.89 21.71 -35.97
N PRO A 261 14.29 22.56 -36.83
CA PRO A 261 13.30 23.55 -36.41
C PRO A 261 12.07 22.99 -35.69
N GLU A 262 11.47 21.89 -36.17
CA GLU A 262 10.33 21.23 -35.49
C GLU A 262 10.73 20.68 -34.12
N LEU A 263 11.89 20.02 -34.03
CA LEU A 263 12.47 19.55 -32.77
C LEU A 263 12.76 20.71 -31.81
N ALA A 264 13.34 21.82 -32.29
CA ALA A 264 13.67 22.99 -31.47
C ALA A 264 12.45 23.79 -31.01
N GLN A 265 11.38 23.86 -31.82
CA GLN A 265 10.12 24.49 -31.44
C GLN A 265 9.44 23.74 -30.28
N ILE A 266 9.61 22.41 -30.22
CA ILE A 266 9.11 21.53 -29.16
C ILE A 266 10.06 21.53 -27.95
N ALA A 267 11.36 21.26 -28.14
CA ALA A 267 12.37 21.25 -27.07
C ALA A 267 12.53 22.62 -26.40
N GLY A 268 12.32 23.71 -27.15
CA GLY A 268 12.29 25.08 -26.64
C GLY A 268 11.09 25.43 -25.74
N ARG A 269 10.21 24.46 -25.44
CA ARG A 269 9.23 24.54 -24.35
C ARG A 269 9.84 24.18 -22.99
N ALA A 270 11.00 23.52 -22.95
CA ALA A 270 11.75 23.32 -21.72
C ALA A 270 12.51 24.59 -21.33
N GLY A 271 12.40 24.98 -20.06
CA GLY A 271 12.99 26.20 -19.51
C GLY A 271 12.24 27.46 -19.95
N ARG A 272 12.17 28.47 -19.07
CA ARG A 272 11.33 29.66 -19.30
C ARG A 272 11.88 30.89 -18.61
N TYR A 273 11.79 32.04 -19.28
CA TYR A 273 12.43 33.29 -18.85
C TYR A 273 13.92 33.03 -18.56
N MET A 274 14.39 33.28 -17.34
CA MET A 274 15.77 33.03 -16.88
C MET A 274 16.01 31.61 -16.32
N ARG A 275 15.02 30.71 -16.34
CA ARG A 275 15.21 29.30 -15.96
C ARG A 275 15.70 28.49 -17.15
N ASP A 276 16.82 27.81 -16.99
CA ASP A 276 17.35 26.84 -17.94
C ASP A 276 16.39 25.65 -18.10
N GLY A 277 16.43 25.02 -19.26
CA GLY A 277 15.60 23.87 -19.61
C GLY A 277 16.43 22.70 -20.12
N THR A 278 15.90 21.49 -20.01
CA THR A 278 16.55 20.29 -20.54
C THR A 278 15.70 19.57 -21.58
N PHE A 279 16.33 18.91 -22.54
CA PHE A 279 15.64 18.02 -23.48
C PHE A 279 16.32 16.66 -23.58
N GLY A 280 15.60 15.64 -24.04
CA GLY A 280 16.12 14.29 -24.17
C GLY A 280 15.19 13.39 -24.97
N SER A 281 15.55 12.11 -25.09
CA SER A 281 14.71 11.09 -25.72
C SER A 281 14.21 10.09 -24.68
N THR A 282 13.04 9.49 -24.92
CA THR A 282 12.63 8.28 -24.18
C THR A 282 13.33 7.06 -24.79
N GLY A 283 13.57 6.01 -24.00
CA GLY A 283 14.12 4.73 -24.49
C GLY A 283 13.21 3.88 -25.40
N ARG A 284 12.35 4.53 -26.20
CA ARG A 284 11.68 4.00 -27.40
C ARG A 284 12.00 4.81 -28.66
N CYS A 285 12.42 6.07 -28.50
CA CYS A 285 12.92 6.93 -29.56
C CYS A 285 14.38 6.55 -29.87
N PRO A 286 14.83 6.56 -31.14
CA PRO A 286 16.25 6.52 -31.46
C PRO A 286 17.02 7.64 -30.74
N PRO A 287 18.29 7.43 -30.34
CA PRO A 287 19.12 8.49 -29.83
C PRO A 287 19.37 9.55 -30.91
N PHE A 288 19.40 10.82 -30.50
CA PHE A 288 19.78 11.91 -31.40
C PHE A 288 21.28 11.88 -31.70
N ASP A 289 21.62 12.20 -32.93
CA ASP A 289 22.99 12.47 -33.39
C ASP A 289 23.55 13.78 -32.79
N ALA A 290 24.87 13.88 -32.73
CA ALA A 290 25.55 15.00 -32.11
C ALA A 290 25.30 16.34 -32.83
N GLU A 291 25.16 16.31 -34.16
CA GLU A 291 24.89 17.49 -34.99
C GLU A 291 23.49 18.07 -34.69
N THR A 292 22.47 17.21 -34.59
CA THR A 292 21.11 17.62 -34.17
C THR A 292 21.09 18.14 -32.74
N VAL A 293 21.84 17.54 -31.82
CA VAL A 293 21.97 18.05 -30.44
C VAL A 293 22.64 19.43 -30.41
N GLU A 294 23.76 19.60 -31.10
CA GLU A 294 24.49 20.88 -31.16
C GLU A 294 23.65 21.99 -31.82
N ALA A 295 22.91 21.66 -32.89
CA ALA A 295 21.95 22.57 -33.54
C ALA A 295 20.84 23.01 -32.58
N LEU A 296 20.30 22.10 -31.77
CA LEU A 296 19.24 22.40 -30.78
C LEU A 296 19.75 23.24 -29.59
N GLU A 297 20.93 22.96 -29.06
CA GLU A 297 21.50 23.75 -27.95
C GLU A 297 21.87 25.17 -28.41
N ASN A 298 22.51 25.31 -29.57
CA ASN A 298 22.98 26.60 -30.09
C ASN A 298 21.92 27.37 -30.91
N HIS A 299 20.77 26.76 -31.19
CA HIS A 299 19.67 27.33 -32.00
C HIS A 299 20.08 27.70 -33.44
N VAL A 300 20.95 26.88 -34.05
CA VAL A 300 21.46 27.06 -35.42
C VAL A 300 20.75 26.09 -36.35
N PHE A 301 20.04 26.60 -37.36
CA PHE A 301 19.22 25.81 -38.27
C PHE A 301 19.28 26.34 -39.71
N ASP A 302 18.99 25.48 -40.69
CA ASP A 302 18.84 25.84 -42.09
C ASP A 302 17.84 27.01 -42.29
N PRO A 303 18.19 28.02 -43.12
CA PRO A 303 17.23 29.04 -43.54
C PRO A 303 16.04 28.43 -44.29
N VAL A 304 14.85 29.01 -44.08
CA VAL A 304 13.67 28.71 -44.90
C VAL A 304 13.95 29.20 -46.32
N ARG A 305 13.69 28.36 -47.33
CA ARG A 305 14.01 28.66 -48.74
C ARG A 305 12.79 28.89 -49.63
N ILE A 306 11.61 28.44 -49.21
CA ILE A 306 10.35 28.50 -49.95
C ILE A 306 9.20 28.79 -48.98
N LEU A 307 8.31 29.72 -49.34
CA LEU A 307 7.02 29.96 -48.68
C LEU A 307 5.87 29.48 -49.58
N GLN A 308 4.79 28.98 -48.96
CA GLN A 308 3.56 28.69 -49.68
C GLN A 308 2.84 30.00 -50.02
N TRP A 309 2.37 30.13 -51.25
CA TRP A 309 1.67 31.31 -51.76
C TRP A 309 0.39 30.90 -52.49
N ARG A 310 -0.66 31.70 -52.28
CA ARG A 310 -1.94 31.61 -53.01
C ARG A 310 -2.31 33.03 -53.41
N ASN A 311 -2.89 33.22 -54.59
CA ASN A 311 -3.27 34.54 -55.08
C ASN A 311 -4.34 35.20 -54.15
N PRO A 312 -4.09 36.41 -53.60
CA PRO A 312 -5.09 37.12 -52.80
C PRO A 312 -6.11 37.89 -53.65
N ASP A 313 -5.78 38.19 -54.91
CA ASP A 313 -6.57 38.95 -55.88
C ASP A 313 -7.40 38.00 -56.75
N LEU A 314 -8.44 37.43 -56.15
CA LEU A 314 -9.36 36.49 -56.82
C LEU A 314 -10.38 37.24 -57.70
N ASP A 315 -10.68 36.65 -58.87
CA ASP A 315 -11.65 37.20 -59.81
C ASP A 315 -12.98 36.43 -59.72
N PHE A 316 -13.98 37.05 -59.10
CA PHE A 316 -15.30 36.47 -58.93
C PHE A 316 -16.24 36.71 -60.13
N SER A 317 -15.78 37.30 -61.25
CA SER A 317 -16.68 37.65 -62.36
C SER A 317 -17.38 36.44 -63.01
N SER A 318 -16.78 35.26 -62.92
CA SER A 318 -17.38 33.98 -63.27
C SER A 318 -16.68 32.82 -62.55
N LEU A 319 -17.34 31.66 -62.46
CA LEU A 319 -16.75 30.44 -61.88
C LEU A 319 -15.46 30.00 -62.59
N ALA A 320 -15.34 30.24 -63.89
CA ALA A 320 -14.11 30.00 -64.65
C ALA A 320 -13.00 30.97 -64.22
N ARG A 321 -13.29 32.26 -64.10
CA ARG A 321 -12.31 33.28 -63.65
C ARG A 321 -11.85 33.07 -62.21
N LEU A 322 -12.73 32.60 -61.34
CA LEU A 322 -12.33 32.23 -59.98
C LEU A 322 -11.30 31.11 -60.01
N ARG A 323 -11.55 30.05 -60.80
CA ARG A 323 -10.62 28.93 -60.97
C ARG A 323 -9.30 29.36 -61.65
N ASP A 324 -9.34 30.21 -62.67
CA ASP A 324 -8.14 30.81 -63.30
C ASP A 324 -7.29 31.55 -62.25
N SER A 325 -7.93 32.40 -61.43
CA SER A 325 -7.26 33.25 -60.44
C SER A 325 -6.71 32.46 -59.25
N LEU A 326 -7.34 31.35 -58.86
CA LEU A 326 -6.82 30.36 -57.90
C LEU A 326 -5.72 29.46 -58.52
N GLY A 327 -5.72 29.29 -59.84
CA GLY A 327 -4.73 28.56 -60.62
C GLY A 327 -3.40 29.30 -60.82
N GLN A 328 -3.38 30.61 -60.60
CA GLN A 328 -2.21 31.46 -60.82
C GLN A 328 -0.96 30.98 -60.04
N GLN A 329 0.21 31.09 -60.68
CA GLN A 329 1.52 30.83 -60.07
C GLN A 329 2.16 32.14 -59.55
N PRO A 330 2.99 32.08 -58.49
CA PRO A 330 3.78 33.22 -58.05
C PRO A 330 4.84 33.61 -59.09
N ARG A 331 5.31 34.86 -59.04
CA ARG A 331 6.33 35.42 -59.96
C ARG A 331 7.64 35.81 -59.28
N GLU A 332 7.73 35.63 -57.96
CA GLU A 332 8.86 36.08 -57.14
C GLU A 332 9.60 34.86 -56.58
N HIS A 333 10.93 34.94 -56.54
CA HIS A 333 11.77 33.84 -56.07
C HIS A 333 11.53 33.57 -54.57
N GLY A 334 11.51 32.29 -54.17
CA GLY A 334 11.22 31.88 -52.80
C GLY A 334 9.73 31.75 -52.47
N LEU A 335 8.83 31.95 -53.44
CA LEU A 335 7.40 31.62 -53.33
C LEU A 335 7.07 30.42 -54.23
N VAL A 336 6.28 29.47 -53.73
CA VAL A 336 5.69 28.37 -54.52
C VAL A 336 4.17 28.43 -54.43
N ARG A 337 3.44 27.95 -55.45
CA ARG A 337 1.98 27.80 -55.35
C ARG A 337 1.68 26.76 -54.28
N ALA A 338 0.88 27.14 -53.29
CA ALA A 338 0.45 26.26 -52.21
C ALA A 338 -0.29 25.02 -52.76
N PRO A 339 -0.25 23.88 -52.05
CA PRO A 339 -1.11 22.73 -52.32
C PRO A 339 -2.59 23.10 -52.47
N THR A 340 -3.32 22.28 -53.24
CA THR A 340 -4.78 22.37 -53.35
C THR A 340 -5.39 22.00 -51.99
N GLY A 341 -6.00 22.98 -51.32
CA GLY A 341 -6.66 22.79 -50.03
C GLY A 341 -8.06 22.18 -50.15
N GLU A 342 -8.68 21.87 -49.01
CA GLU A 342 -10.07 21.41 -48.91
C GLU A 342 -11.03 22.35 -49.65
N ASP A 343 -10.81 23.66 -49.53
CA ASP A 343 -11.65 24.70 -50.12
C ASP A 343 -11.61 24.73 -51.66
N ALA A 344 -10.42 24.64 -52.24
CA ALA A 344 -10.25 24.52 -53.68
C ALA A 344 -10.78 23.16 -54.21
N THR A 345 -10.65 22.09 -53.42
CA THR A 345 -11.16 20.76 -53.78
C THR A 345 -12.70 20.73 -53.79
N ALA A 346 -13.35 21.30 -52.76
CA ALA A 346 -14.80 21.43 -52.70
C ALA A 346 -15.34 22.28 -53.86
N LEU A 347 -14.65 23.38 -54.21
CA LEU A 347 -14.98 24.18 -55.39
C LEU A 347 -14.84 23.38 -56.70
N GLU A 348 -13.81 22.54 -56.84
CA GLU A 348 -13.61 21.71 -58.04
C GLU A 348 -14.63 20.57 -58.21
N VAL A 349 -15.26 20.10 -57.12
CA VAL A 349 -16.39 19.16 -57.16
C VAL A 349 -17.66 19.93 -57.53
N LEU A 350 -18.04 20.94 -56.74
CA LEU A 350 -19.28 21.71 -56.89
C LEU A 350 -19.36 22.45 -58.24
N ALA A 351 -18.22 22.84 -58.82
CA ALA A 351 -18.17 23.43 -60.16
C ALA A 351 -18.64 22.50 -61.29
N ARG A 352 -18.86 21.20 -61.03
CA ARG A 352 -19.34 20.20 -61.98
C ARG A 352 -20.83 19.91 -61.87
N GLU A 353 -21.50 20.45 -60.85
CA GLU A 353 -22.92 20.22 -60.60
C GLU A 353 -23.78 21.25 -61.35
N ASP A 354 -24.71 20.77 -62.18
CA ASP A 354 -25.50 21.63 -63.09
C ASP A 354 -26.35 22.68 -62.38
N ASP A 355 -26.93 22.38 -61.21
CA ASP A 355 -27.72 23.36 -60.44
C ASP A 355 -26.83 24.39 -59.74
N ILE A 356 -25.62 24.01 -59.29
CA ILE A 356 -24.61 24.94 -58.79
C ILE A 356 -24.18 25.90 -59.90
N GLN A 357 -23.88 25.39 -61.10
CA GLN A 357 -23.56 26.23 -62.28
C GLN A 357 -24.74 27.13 -62.68
N ALA A 358 -25.98 26.64 -62.59
CA ALA A 358 -27.18 27.43 -62.89
C ALA A 358 -27.38 28.59 -61.90
N MET A 359 -27.00 28.42 -60.62
CA MET A 359 -27.05 29.47 -59.60
C MET A 359 -25.84 30.42 -59.63
N ALA A 360 -24.64 29.92 -59.94
CA ALA A 360 -23.37 30.67 -59.90
C ALA A 360 -23.15 31.63 -61.09
N ARG A 361 -24.18 32.39 -61.48
CA ARG A 361 -24.20 33.24 -62.69
C ARG A 361 -23.87 34.72 -62.45
N SER A 362 -23.78 35.16 -61.20
CA SER A 362 -23.44 36.55 -60.83
C SER A 362 -22.18 36.59 -59.97
N GLN A 363 -21.48 37.73 -59.95
CA GLN A 363 -20.29 37.90 -59.11
C GLN A 363 -20.57 37.59 -57.64
N TYR A 364 -21.72 38.04 -57.13
CA TYR A 364 -22.18 37.74 -55.77
C TYR A 364 -22.37 36.23 -55.53
N ALA A 365 -22.96 35.50 -56.47
CA ALA A 365 -23.17 34.06 -56.34
C ALA A 365 -21.85 33.28 -56.37
N VAL A 366 -20.90 33.67 -57.24
CA VAL A 366 -19.56 33.06 -57.32
C VAL A 366 -18.74 33.36 -56.06
N GLU A 367 -18.79 34.59 -55.54
CA GLU A 367 -18.15 34.95 -54.27
C GLU A 367 -18.78 34.22 -53.08
N ARG A 368 -20.12 34.09 -53.04
CA ARG A 368 -20.85 33.34 -52.02
C ARG A 368 -20.50 31.84 -52.04
N LEU A 369 -20.43 31.21 -53.22
CA LEU A 369 -19.99 29.82 -53.37
C LEU A 369 -18.60 29.62 -52.74
N TRP A 370 -17.64 30.50 -53.08
CA TRP A 370 -16.29 30.46 -52.53
C TRP A 370 -16.25 30.64 -50.99
N GLN A 371 -17.05 31.54 -50.43
CA GLN A 371 -17.16 31.73 -48.97
C GLN A 371 -17.67 30.49 -48.23
N ILE A 372 -18.41 29.60 -48.90
CA ILE A 372 -18.93 28.34 -48.32
C ILE A 372 -17.96 27.19 -48.58
N CYS A 373 -17.25 27.16 -49.72
CA CYS A 373 -16.12 26.24 -49.90
C CYS A 373 -15.04 26.41 -48.82
N GLN A 374 -14.93 27.59 -48.21
CA GLN A 374 -14.06 27.87 -47.06
C GLN A 374 -14.58 27.36 -45.69
N VAL A 375 -15.63 26.55 -45.64
CA VAL A 375 -16.06 25.86 -44.40
C VAL A 375 -15.08 24.71 -44.10
N PRO A 376 -14.35 24.69 -42.97
CA PRO A 376 -13.35 23.64 -42.73
C PRO A 376 -13.95 22.27 -42.42
N ASP A 377 -13.32 21.19 -42.91
CA ASP A 377 -13.71 19.83 -42.56
C ASP A 377 -12.95 19.27 -41.36
N TYR A 378 -13.24 19.78 -40.17
CA TYR A 378 -12.69 19.26 -38.91
C TYR A 378 -12.89 17.74 -38.71
N ARG A 379 -13.81 17.12 -39.45
CA ARG A 379 -14.16 15.69 -39.45
C ARG A 379 -13.20 14.81 -40.25
N LYS A 380 -12.52 15.38 -41.26
CA LYS A 380 -11.69 14.66 -42.26
C LYS A 380 -12.42 13.51 -42.96
N VAL A 381 -13.64 13.77 -43.44
CA VAL A 381 -14.41 12.83 -44.29
C VAL A 381 -13.91 12.86 -45.74
N SER A 382 -14.55 12.09 -46.64
CA SER A 382 -14.17 12.12 -48.06
C SER A 382 -14.44 13.51 -48.67
N PRO A 383 -13.64 13.97 -49.66
CA PRO A 383 -13.86 15.26 -50.31
C PRO A 383 -15.26 15.42 -50.92
N GLN A 384 -15.87 14.33 -51.41
CA GLN A 384 -17.26 14.34 -51.89
C GLN A 384 -18.22 14.62 -50.73
N THR A 385 -18.11 13.88 -49.62
CA THR A 385 -18.98 14.03 -48.44
C THR A 385 -18.89 15.42 -47.79
N HIS A 386 -17.76 16.10 -47.95
CA HIS A 386 -17.65 17.51 -47.56
C HIS A 386 -18.25 18.46 -48.61
N ALA A 387 -17.99 18.23 -49.90
CA ALA A 387 -18.63 18.98 -50.99
C ALA A 387 -20.16 18.89 -50.95
N ASP A 388 -20.75 17.73 -50.67
CA ASP A 388 -22.20 17.51 -50.54
C ASP A 388 -22.82 18.47 -49.50
N LEU A 389 -22.17 18.59 -48.33
CA LEU A 389 -22.56 19.52 -47.26
C LEU A 389 -22.43 20.98 -47.69
N VAL A 390 -21.29 21.37 -48.26
CA VAL A 390 -21.03 22.73 -48.76
C VAL A 390 -22.04 23.12 -49.85
N GLY A 391 -22.35 22.20 -50.77
CA GLY A 391 -23.36 22.38 -51.80
C GLY A 391 -24.78 22.51 -51.24
N GLN A 392 -25.12 21.76 -50.19
CA GLN A 392 -26.39 21.94 -49.49
C GLN A 392 -26.50 23.31 -48.81
N LEU A 393 -25.44 23.79 -48.15
CA LEU A 393 -25.40 25.14 -47.57
C LEU A 393 -25.55 26.22 -48.65
N TYR A 394 -24.88 26.09 -49.79
CA TYR A 394 -25.03 27.02 -50.92
C TYR A 394 -26.46 27.00 -51.50
N ARG A 395 -27.08 25.82 -51.63
CA ARG A 395 -28.47 25.68 -52.08
C ARG A 395 -29.44 26.43 -51.16
N PHE A 396 -29.30 26.33 -49.84
CA PHE A 396 -30.12 27.10 -48.89
C PHE A 396 -29.90 28.62 -49.04
N LEU A 397 -28.64 29.09 -49.04
CA LEU A 397 -28.37 30.54 -49.13
C LEU A 397 -28.78 31.17 -50.46
N MET A 398 -28.78 30.40 -51.56
CA MET A 398 -29.18 30.89 -52.88
C MET A 398 -30.67 30.74 -53.21
N LYS A 399 -31.41 29.85 -52.52
CA LYS A 399 -32.85 29.61 -52.77
C LYS A 399 -33.74 30.18 -51.65
N ASP A 400 -33.36 29.95 -50.40
CA ASP A 400 -34.14 30.28 -49.20
C ASP A 400 -33.60 31.53 -48.46
N GLY A 401 -32.45 32.06 -48.91
CA GLY A 401 -31.79 33.26 -48.38
C GLY A 401 -31.04 33.06 -47.07
N ALA A 402 -31.40 32.05 -46.27
CA ALA A 402 -30.71 31.65 -45.04
C ALA A 402 -30.84 30.14 -44.82
N ILE A 403 -29.93 29.55 -44.05
CA ILE A 403 -30.01 28.15 -43.65
C ILE A 403 -31.26 27.95 -42.76
N PRO A 404 -32.13 26.95 -43.03
CA PRO A 404 -33.32 26.72 -42.23
C PRO A 404 -32.99 26.36 -40.77
N ALA A 405 -33.61 27.09 -39.83
CA ALA A 405 -33.38 26.92 -38.39
C ALA A 405 -33.59 25.47 -37.93
N ASP A 406 -34.70 24.83 -38.33
CA ASP A 406 -35.03 23.44 -37.95
C ASP A 406 -34.08 22.41 -38.56
N TRP A 407 -33.35 22.75 -39.63
CA TRP A 407 -32.32 21.90 -40.19
C TRP A 407 -31.01 22.06 -39.43
N PHE A 408 -30.62 23.29 -39.10
CA PHE A 408 -29.42 23.57 -38.29
C PHE A 408 -29.56 23.01 -36.86
N ALA A 409 -30.72 23.24 -36.23
CA ALA A 409 -31.08 22.74 -34.90
C ALA A 409 -30.89 21.22 -34.78
N ARG A 410 -31.42 20.45 -35.75
CA ARG A 410 -31.32 18.97 -35.76
C ARG A 410 -29.89 18.46 -35.85
N HIS A 411 -29.00 19.19 -36.53
CA HIS A 411 -27.59 18.81 -36.60
C HIS A 411 -26.87 19.04 -35.27
N LEU A 412 -27.11 20.17 -34.60
CA LEU A 412 -26.56 20.42 -33.25
C LEU A 412 -27.15 19.46 -32.20
N SER A 413 -28.47 19.21 -32.21
CA SER A 413 -29.11 18.31 -31.24
C SER A 413 -28.69 16.84 -31.39
N ALA A 414 -28.30 16.42 -32.60
CA ALA A 414 -27.71 15.08 -32.80
C ALA A 414 -26.31 14.94 -32.17
N MET A 415 -25.63 16.06 -31.91
CA MET A 415 -24.26 16.13 -31.38
C MET A 415 -24.21 16.46 -29.88
N ASP A 416 -25.28 17.05 -29.33
CA ASP A 416 -25.41 17.40 -27.91
C ASP A 416 -25.61 16.17 -26.99
N ARG A 417 -24.59 15.32 -26.94
CA ARG A 417 -24.61 14.02 -26.25
C ARG A 417 -23.25 13.75 -25.60
N THR A 418 -23.26 13.50 -24.29
CA THR A 418 -22.05 13.26 -23.46
C THR A 418 -21.76 11.76 -23.21
N ASP A 419 -22.57 10.87 -23.76
CA ASP A 419 -22.31 9.42 -23.79
C ASP A 419 -21.16 9.02 -24.74
N GLY A 420 -20.63 7.81 -24.58
CA GLY A 420 -19.52 7.28 -25.38
C GLY A 420 -18.17 7.38 -24.69
N ASP A 421 -17.10 7.28 -25.49
CA ASP A 421 -15.70 7.33 -25.07
C ASP A 421 -14.99 8.62 -25.53
N ILE A 422 -13.68 8.71 -25.27
CA ILE A 422 -12.84 9.87 -25.58
C ILE A 422 -12.88 10.21 -27.08
N ASP A 423 -12.81 9.19 -27.95
CA ASP A 423 -12.72 9.40 -29.39
C ASP A 423 -14.12 9.70 -29.99
N THR A 424 -15.19 9.14 -29.43
CA THR A 424 -16.59 9.54 -29.71
C THR A 424 -16.83 11.01 -29.39
N LEU A 425 -16.42 11.47 -28.20
CA LEU A 425 -16.59 12.87 -27.78
C LEU A 425 -15.73 13.83 -28.62
N SER A 426 -14.48 13.46 -28.90
CA SER A 426 -13.58 14.20 -29.80
C SER A 426 -14.20 14.38 -31.19
N ASN A 427 -14.79 13.32 -31.76
CA ASN A 427 -15.45 13.35 -33.07
C ASN A 427 -16.75 14.18 -33.07
N ARG A 428 -17.51 14.22 -31.96
CA ARG A 428 -18.67 15.13 -31.83
C ARG A 428 -18.22 16.60 -31.75
N ILE A 429 -17.18 16.91 -30.96
CA ILE A 429 -16.59 18.25 -30.87
C ILE A 429 -16.11 18.73 -32.25
N ALA A 430 -15.43 17.88 -33.02
CA ALA A 430 -14.99 18.20 -34.37
C ALA A 430 -16.17 18.60 -35.28
N GLN A 431 -17.28 17.87 -35.24
CA GLN A 431 -18.49 18.19 -36.01
C GLN A 431 -19.13 19.51 -35.54
N VAL A 432 -19.19 19.76 -34.23
CA VAL A 432 -19.74 21.00 -33.66
C VAL A 432 -18.93 22.23 -34.09
N ARG A 433 -17.60 22.13 -34.25
CA ARG A 433 -16.79 23.25 -34.77
C ARG A 433 -17.15 23.66 -36.21
N THR A 434 -17.54 22.72 -37.09
CA THR A 434 -18.05 23.06 -38.42
C THR A 434 -19.32 23.91 -38.31
N TRP A 435 -20.24 23.56 -37.39
CA TRP A 435 -21.45 24.34 -37.15
C TRP A 435 -21.18 25.67 -36.43
N SER A 436 -20.23 25.73 -35.50
CA SER A 436 -19.78 26.98 -34.86
C SER A 436 -19.20 27.96 -35.89
N PHE A 437 -18.43 27.47 -36.87
CA PHE A 437 -17.91 28.29 -37.98
C PHE A 437 -19.05 28.82 -38.87
N VAL A 438 -20.05 27.99 -39.17
CA VAL A 438 -21.27 28.40 -39.90
C VAL A 438 -22.07 29.46 -39.11
N ALA A 439 -22.26 29.28 -37.80
CA ALA A 439 -22.97 30.23 -36.94
C ALA A 439 -22.25 31.58 -36.84
N ASN A 440 -20.91 31.58 -36.91
CA ASN A 440 -20.08 32.78 -36.93
C ASN A 440 -20.19 33.59 -38.25
N ARG A 441 -20.96 33.15 -39.25
CA ARG A 441 -21.19 33.91 -40.50
C ARG A 441 -22.37 34.88 -40.31
N PRO A 442 -22.21 36.18 -40.62
CA PRO A 442 -23.15 37.22 -40.19
C PRO A 442 -24.51 37.19 -40.90
N ASP A 443 -24.61 36.50 -42.03
CA ASP A 443 -25.75 36.54 -42.95
C ASP A 443 -26.15 35.16 -43.49
N TRP A 444 -25.74 34.07 -42.82
CA TRP A 444 -26.10 32.69 -43.23
C TRP A 444 -27.27 32.10 -42.41
N LEU A 445 -27.60 32.69 -41.27
CA LEU A 445 -28.70 32.30 -40.38
C LEU A 445 -29.55 33.54 -40.07
N LYS A 446 -30.84 33.32 -39.76
CA LYS A 446 -31.77 34.43 -39.41
C LYS A 446 -31.46 35.07 -38.06
N ASP A 447 -30.85 34.31 -37.15
CA ASP A 447 -30.39 34.76 -35.83
C ASP A 447 -29.00 34.15 -35.56
N PRO A 448 -27.91 34.78 -36.05
CA PRO A 448 -26.57 34.24 -35.87
C PRO A 448 -26.10 34.25 -34.42
N GLU A 449 -26.58 35.18 -33.60
CA GLU A 449 -26.12 35.35 -32.21
C GLU A 449 -26.66 34.23 -31.32
N HIS A 450 -27.96 33.92 -31.41
CA HIS A 450 -28.55 32.76 -30.74
C HIS A 450 -27.83 31.46 -31.13
N TRP A 451 -27.59 31.23 -32.42
CA TRP A 451 -26.96 30.00 -32.89
C TRP A 451 -25.46 29.90 -32.54
N GLN A 452 -24.75 31.02 -32.41
CA GLN A 452 -23.37 31.04 -31.88
C GLN A 452 -23.34 30.62 -30.41
N ASP A 453 -24.29 31.12 -29.59
CA ASP A 453 -24.38 30.77 -28.18
C ASP A 453 -24.78 29.30 -27.97
N VAL A 454 -25.77 28.79 -28.72
CA VAL A 454 -26.17 27.37 -28.67
C VAL A 454 -25.02 26.46 -29.11
N ALA A 455 -24.33 26.77 -30.22
CA ALA A 455 -23.19 25.96 -30.67
C ALA A 455 -22.02 25.97 -29.66
N ARG A 456 -21.77 27.11 -29.00
CA ARG A 456 -20.76 27.24 -27.95
C ARG A 456 -21.11 26.41 -26.70
N GLN A 457 -22.36 26.44 -26.25
CA GLN A 457 -22.84 25.63 -25.13
C GLN A 457 -22.64 24.12 -25.40
N VAL A 458 -22.88 23.68 -26.64
CA VAL A 458 -22.64 22.28 -27.05
C VAL A 458 -21.13 21.96 -27.12
N GLU A 459 -20.26 22.82 -27.68
CA GLU A 459 -18.81 22.57 -27.64
C GLU A 459 -18.29 22.52 -26.19
N ASP A 460 -18.74 23.43 -25.31
CA ASP A 460 -18.33 23.46 -23.90
C ASP A 460 -18.77 22.21 -23.13
N LYS A 461 -20.05 21.81 -23.24
CA LYS A 461 -20.62 20.62 -22.58
C LYS A 461 -19.93 19.33 -23.02
N LEU A 462 -19.60 19.20 -24.32
CA LEU A 462 -18.80 18.09 -24.82
C LEU A 462 -17.34 18.15 -24.37
N SER A 463 -16.76 19.36 -24.27
CA SER A 463 -15.37 19.58 -23.84
C SER A 463 -15.13 19.24 -22.38
N ASP A 464 -16.11 19.52 -21.52
CA ASP A 464 -16.05 19.19 -20.09
C ASP A 464 -16.24 17.68 -19.89
N ALA A 465 -17.20 17.05 -20.57
CA ALA A 465 -17.33 15.59 -20.58
C ALA A 465 -16.05 14.90 -21.09
N LEU A 466 -15.40 15.44 -22.13
CA LEU A 466 -14.12 14.94 -22.62
C LEU A 466 -13.00 15.12 -21.59
N HIS A 467 -12.94 16.25 -20.89
CA HIS A 467 -12.00 16.46 -19.79
C HIS A 467 -12.21 15.44 -18.66
N GLU A 468 -13.46 15.18 -18.26
CA GLU A 468 -13.79 14.18 -17.25
C GLU A 468 -13.33 12.78 -17.66
N ARG A 469 -13.61 12.34 -18.90
CA ARG A 469 -13.15 11.02 -19.39
C ARG A 469 -11.62 10.92 -19.45
N LEU A 470 -10.92 12.00 -19.84
CA LEU A 470 -9.45 12.04 -19.80
C LEU A 470 -8.92 11.93 -18.37
N ALA A 471 -9.49 12.70 -17.43
CA ALA A 471 -9.10 12.67 -16.02
C ALA A 471 -9.37 11.30 -15.38
N GLN A 472 -10.57 10.73 -15.58
CA GLN A 472 -10.93 9.39 -15.09
C GLN A 472 -10.02 8.29 -15.63
N ARG A 473 -9.56 8.40 -16.89
CA ARG A 473 -8.69 7.41 -17.52
C ARG A 473 -7.21 7.54 -17.16
N PHE A 474 -6.70 8.77 -17.04
CA PHE A 474 -5.26 9.04 -16.95
C PHE A 474 -4.78 9.63 -15.61
N ILE A 475 -5.68 9.86 -14.65
CA ILE A 475 -5.34 10.36 -13.31
C ILE A 475 -6.03 9.51 -12.25
N ASP A 476 -5.25 8.80 -11.45
CA ASP A 476 -5.75 8.29 -10.17
C ASP A 476 -5.76 9.45 -9.17
N ARG A 477 -6.96 10.01 -8.92
CA ARG A 477 -7.14 11.15 -8.00
C ARG A 477 -6.67 10.83 -6.57
N ARG A 478 -6.71 9.56 -6.14
CA ARG A 478 -6.27 9.14 -4.80
C ARG A 478 -4.75 9.18 -4.72
N THR A 479 -4.06 8.49 -5.63
CA THR A 479 -2.60 8.47 -5.67
C THR A 479 -2.02 9.86 -5.96
N SER A 480 -2.68 10.65 -6.82
CA SER A 480 -2.36 12.07 -7.10
C SER A 480 -2.35 12.92 -5.82
N VAL A 481 -3.48 12.97 -5.10
CA VAL A 481 -3.60 13.80 -3.88
C VAL A 481 -2.70 13.29 -2.76
N LEU A 482 -2.57 11.98 -2.58
CA LEU A 482 -1.63 11.38 -1.62
C LEU A 482 -0.19 11.81 -1.90
N MET A 483 0.25 11.68 -3.16
CA MET A 483 1.57 12.12 -3.61
C MET A 483 1.77 13.63 -3.47
N ARG A 484 0.71 14.44 -3.57
CA ARG A 484 0.78 15.89 -3.36
C ARG A 484 0.95 16.23 -1.87
N ARG A 485 0.13 15.67 -0.97
CA ARG A 485 0.25 15.87 0.49
C ARG A 485 1.60 15.41 1.03
N LEU A 486 2.11 14.26 0.57
CA LEU A 486 3.47 13.76 0.86
C LEU A 486 4.61 14.71 0.47
N ARG A 487 4.37 15.66 -0.46
CA ARG A 487 5.34 16.69 -0.89
C ARG A 487 5.18 18.02 -0.16
N GLU A 488 3.97 18.35 0.27
CA GLU A 488 3.64 19.62 0.93
C GLU A 488 4.28 19.74 2.34
N ASN A 489 4.92 18.68 2.85
CA ASN A 489 5.58 18.61 4.17
C ASN A 489 4.68 18.94 5.38
N LYS A 490 3.36 19.01 5.18
CA LYS A 490 2.42 18.73 6.25
C LYS A 490 2.72 17.33 6.78
N MET A 491 2.80 17.21 8.11
CA MET A 491 2.83 15.88 8.72
C MET A 491 1.52 15.19 8.36
N LEU A 492 1.60 13.99 7.81
CA LEU A 492 0.45 13.11 7.67
C LEU A 492 0.05 12.70 9.09
N GLU A 493 -1.09 13.19 9.55
CA GLU A 493 -1.58 12.90 10.89
C GLU A 493 -2.05 11.43 10.92
N ALA A 494 -1.36 10.64 11.75
CA ALA A 494 -1.66 9.24 11.98
C ALA A 494 -2.48 9.13 13.26
N GLU A 495 -3.77 8.81 13.13
CA GLU A 495 -4.65 8.56 14.25
C GLU A 495 -4.53 7.09 14.65
N ILE A 496 -4.02 6.85 15.86
CA ILE A 496 -3.96 5.53 16.49
C ILE A 496 -5.11 5.45 17.50
N THR A 497 -6.01 4.50 17.30
CA THR A 497 -7.18 4.33 18.17
C THR A 497 -6.80 3.69 19.51
N THR A 498 -7.70 3.76 20.49
CA THR A 498 -7.55 3.05 21.78
C THR A 498 -7.58 1.53 21.64
N THR A 499 -8.13 0.98 20.55
CA THR A 499 -8.05 -0.45 20.22
C THR A 499 -6.69 -0.85 19.65
N GLY A 500 -5.97 0.08 19.00
CA GLY A 500 -4.67 -0.14 18.39
C GLY A 500 -4.66 -0.04 16.87
N ASP A 501 -5.81 0.18 16.22
CA ASP A 501 -5.89 0.45 14.79
C ASP A 501 -5.11 1.72 14.43
N VAL A 502 -4.21 1.59 13.46
CA VAL A 502 -3.37 2.67 12.96
C VAL A 502 -3.95 3.16 11.64
N THR A 503 -4.46 4.37 11.63
CA THR A 503 -4.93 5.04 10.42
C THR A 503 -4.05 6.25 10.08
N VAL A 504 -4.01 6.64 8.82
CA VAL A 504 -3.46 7.93 8.37
C VAL A 504 -4.48 8.58 7.47
N GLU A 505 -4.89 9.81 7.79
CA GLU A 505 -5.92 10.58 7.08
C GLU A 505 -7.19 9.76 6.77
N GLY A 506 -7.64 8.95 7.74
CA GLY A 506 -8.82 8.09 7.65
C GLY A 506 -8.62 6.75 6.93
N GLN A 507 -7.42 6.41 6.46
CA GLN A 507 -7.12 5.10 5.86
C GLN A 507 -6.38 4.20 6.86
N HIS A 508 -6.93 3.00 7.14
CA HIS A 508 -6.27 1.96 7.92
C HIS A 508 -4.99 1.43 7.24
N ILE A 509 -3.94 1.22 8.03
CA ILE A 509 -2.62 0.69 7.58
C ILE A 509 -2.28 -0.63 8.29
N GLY A 510 -2.85 -0.88 9.46
CA GLY A 510 -2.60 -2.07 10.29
C GLY A 510 -2.94 -1.83 11.75
N HIS A 511 -2.52 -2.74 12.63
CA HIS A 511 -2.87 -2.75 14.05
C HIS A 511 -1.61 -2.85 14.94
N LEU A 512 -1.54 -2.04 16.00
CA LEU A 512 -0.43 -1.99 16.97
C LEU A 512 -0.76 -2.82 18.22
N HIS A 513 -0.34 -4.08 18.21
CA HIS A 513 -0.47 -5.02 19.34
C HIS A 513 0.66 -4.81 20.35
N GLY A 514 0.35 -4.26 21.52
CA GLY A 514 1.35 -3.94 22.54
C GLY A 514 2.43 -2.98 22.00
N PHE A 515 3.59 -3.53 21.64
CA PHE A 515 4.74 -2.83 21.04
C PHE A 515 5.12 -3.30 19.62
N HIS A 516 4.26 -4.08 18.96
CA HIS A 516 4.48 -4.65 17.63
C HIS A 516 3.36 -4.26 16.65
N PHE A 517 3.73 -3.65 15.53
CA PHE A 517 2.84 -3.20 14.48
C PHE A 517 2.69 -4.27 13.39
N VAL A 518 1.46 -4.79 13.25
CA VAL A 518 1.07 -5.75 12.21
C VAL A 518 0.41 -4.97 11.06
N PRO A 519 1.05 -4.83 9.89
CA PRO A 519 0.46 -4.13 8.75
C PRO A 519 -0.67 -4.94 8.10
N ASP A 520 -1.66 -4.25 7.55
CA ASP A 520 -2.76 -4.86 6.79
C ASP A 520 -2.22 -5.61 5.54
N PRO A 521 -2.50 -6.92 5.39
CA PRO A 521 -2.05 -7.72 4.25
C PRO A 521 -2.74 -7.37 2.92
N GLN A 522 -3.86 -6.63 2.91
CA GLN A 522 -4.46 -6.14 1.65
C GLN A 522 -3.69 -4.95 1.07
N ALA A 523 -2.84 -4.29 1.86
CA ALA A 523 -2.06 -3.14 1.46
C ALA A 523 -0.67 -3.52 0.91
N ASP A 524 -0.60 -4.16 -0.25
CA ASP A 524 0.68 -4.51 -0.91
C ASP A 524 0.99 -3.68 -2.18
N THR A 525 0.46 -2.46 -2.25
CA THR A 525 0.85 -1.48 -3.29
C THR A 525 2.12 -0.71 -2.89
N THR A 526 2.76 -0.05 -3.87
CA THR A 526 3.89 0.86 -3.62
C THR A 526 3.51 1.99 -2.65
N GLU A 527 2.25 2.39 -2.63
CA GLU A 527 1.69 3.42 -1.74
C GLU A 527 1.76 2.97 -0.29
N ALA A 528 1.47 1.68 -0.01
CA ALA A 528 1.56 1.12 1.34
C ALA A 528 2.98 1.22 1.93
N LYS A 529 4.03 1.09 1.10
CA LYS A 529 5.42 1.33 1.55
C LYS A 529 5.70 2.80 1.84
N THR A 530 4.98 3.73 1.21
CA THR A 530 5.10 5.16 1.49
C THR A 530 4.32 5.55 2.75
N LEU A 531 3.11 4.99 2.93
CA LEU A 531 2.27 5.13 4.12
C LEU A 531 2.91 4.52 5.37
N ARG A 532 3.49 3.32 5.30
CA ARG A 532 4.27 2.70 6.40
C ARG A 532 5.43 3.60 6.87
N ASN A 533 6.12 4.26 5.93
CA ASN A 533 7.19 5.22 6.24
C ASN A 533 6.70 6.57 6.80
N ALA A 534 5.42 6.91 6.67
CA ALA A 534 4.81 8.05 7.36
C ALA A 534 4.37 7.63 8.77
N ALA A 535 3.65 6.51 8.88
CA ALA A 535 3.17 5.95 10.14
C ALA A 535 4.30 5.67 11.14
N SER A 536 5.47 5.19 10.69
CA SER A 536 6.61 4.87 11.57
C SER A 536 7.10 6.03 12.44
N LYS A 537 6.91 7.29 12.02
CA LYS A 537 7.24 8.47 12.84
C LYS A 537 6.23 8.72 13.97
N ALA A 538 4.95 8.48 13.71
CA ALA A 538 3.90 8.63 14.72
C ALA A 538 3.88 7.43 15.69
N LEU A 539 4.09 6.23 15.17
CA LEU A 539 4.23 4.99 15.93
C LEU A 539 5.32 5.10 17.01
N ALA A 540 6.45 5.74 16.71
CA ALA A 540 7.53 5.94 17.68
C ALA A 540 7.05 6.68 18.96
N GLY A 541 6.23 7.73 18.81
CA GLY A 541 5.71 8.52 19.93
C GLY A 541 4.68 7.76 20.78
N GLU A 542 3.73 7.05 20.14
CA GLU A 542 2.77 6.21 20.87
C GLU A 542 3.44 4.99 21.51
N ILE A 543 4.49 4.41 20.90
CA ILE A 543 5.27 3.33 21.51
C ILE A 543 6.00 3.80 22.78
N GLU A 544 6.55 5.03 22.79
CA GLU A 544 7.14 5.63 23.99
C GLU A 544 6.06 5.91 25.07
N ALA A 545 4.91 6.48 24.68
CA ALA A 545 3.78 6.70 25.59
C ALA A 545 3.13 5.39 26.11
N ARG A 546 3.22 4.27 25.36
CA ARG A 546 2.86 2.93 25.83
C ARG A 546 3.90 2.35 26.77
N ALA A 547 5.19 2.58 26.53
CA ALA A 547 6.27 2.08 27.39
C ALA A 547 6.19 2.68 28.80
N ASP A 548 5.80 3.95 28.91
CA ASP A 548 5.62 4.63 30.19
C ASP A 548 4.38 4.13 30.94
N ARG A 549 3.23 4.03 30.25
CA ARG A 549 2.02 3.39 30.81
C ARG A 549 2.26 1.93 31.24
N PHE A 550 3.10 1.20 30.51
CA PHE A 550 3.49 -0.17 30.85
C PHE A 550 4.37 -0.21 32.10
N ALA A 551 5.33 0.71 32.24
CA ALA A 551 6.23 0.77 33.39
C ALA A 551 5.47 1.01 34.71
N GLU A 552 4.41 1.82 34.67
CA GLU A 552 3.57 2.15 35.83
C GLU A 552 2.38 1.18 36.05
N THR A 553 2.14 0.25 35.11
CA THR A 553 1.00 -0.69 35.16
C THR A 553 1.05 -1.61 36.40
N PRO A 554 -0.05 -1.84 37.14
CA PRO A 554 -0.12 -2.79 38.26
C PRO A 554 0.07 -4.26 37.88
N ASP A 555 0.61 -5.08 38.79
CA ASP A 555 0.92 -6.52 38.59
C ASP A 555 -0.27 -7.37 38.13
N ALA A 556 -1.51 -6.95 38.42
CA ALA A 556 -2.74 -7.66 38.06
C ALA A 556 -3.14 -7.52 36.57
N MET A 557 -2.59 -6.54 35.85
CA MET A 557 -2.85 -6.33 34.41
C MET A 557 -1.90 -7.13 33.50
N LEU A 558 -0.98 -7.89 34.10
CA LEU A 558 0.00 -8.72 33.42
C LEU A 558 -0.32 -10.21 33.64
N VAL A 559 -0.37 -10.99 32.56
CA VAL A 559 -0.75 -12.41 32.59
C VAL A 559 0.27 -13.23 31.82
N LEU A 560 0.77 -14.32 32.43
CA LEU A 560 1.58 -15.33 31.76
C LEU A 560 0.64 -16.41 31.17
N SER A 561 0.60 -16.50 29.85
CA SER A 561 -0.05 -17.60 29.13
C SER A 561 0.82 -18.89 29.20
N ASN A 562 0.19 -20.06 29.03
CA ASN A 562 0.86 -21.37 29.14
C ASN A 562 2.05 -21.54 28.17
N ASP A 563 1.91 -21.02 26.94
CA ASP A 563 2.93 -20.97 25.89
C ASP A 563 4.16 -20.12 26.25
N GLY A 564 4.13 -19.40 27.37
CA GLY A 564 5.17 -18.48 27.82
C GLY A 564 4.97 -17.04 27.38
N THR A 565 3.89 -16.71 26.68
CA THR A 565 3.61 -15.32 26.26
C THR A 565 3.12 -14.51 27.46
N ILE A 566 3.80 -13.41 27.77
CA ILE A 566 3.38 -12.41 28.74
C ILE A 566 2.49 -11.40 28.00
N ARG A 567 1.28 -11.21 28.54
CA ARG A 567 0.25 -10.32 27.97
C ARG A 567 -0.04 -9.14 28.88
N TRP A 568 -0.32 -7.99 28.29
CA TRP A 568 -0.75 -6.75 28.94
C TRP A 568 -2.09 -6.32 28.35
N MET A 569 -3.14 -6.25 29.17
CA MET A 569 -4.51 -5.96 28.71
C MET A 569 -5.03 -6.87 27.57
N GLY A 570 -4.43 -8.06 27.40
CA GLY A 570 -4.71 -9.04 26.35
C GLY A 570 -3.63 -9.12 25.26
N ASP A 571 -2.97 -8.02 24.93
CA ASP A 571 -1.95 -7.93 23.89
C ASP A 571 -0.63 -8.61 24.32
N PRO A 572 0.07 -9.32 23.40
CA PRO A 572 1.36 -9.92 23.69
C PRO A 572 2.48 -8.88 23.75
N VAL A 573 3.24 -8.84 24.85
CA VAL A 573 4.35 -7.87 25.06
C VAL A 573 5.72 -8.53 25.21
N ALA A 574 5.77 -9.80 25.60
CA ALA A 574 7.01 -10.58 25.69
C ALA A 574 6.76 -12.09 25.60
N LYS A 575 7.81 -12.89 25.31
CA LYS A 575 7.81 -14.35 25.53
C LYS A 575 8.90 -14.74 26.52
N LEU A 576 8.60 -15.72 27.37
CA LEU A 576 9.49 -16.30 28.37
C LEU A 576 10.54 -17.22 27.71
N GLU A 577 11.79 -17.11 28.13
CA GLU A 577 12.93 -17.86 27.57
C GLU A 577 13.76 -18.55 28.67
N ALA A 578 14.53 -19.57 28.27
CA ALA A 578 15.37 -20.34 29.19
C ALA A 578 16.45 -19.45 29.81
N GLY A 579 16.44 -19.36 31.14
CA GLY A 579 17.47 -18.68 31.93
C GLY A 579 18.58 -19.62 32.39
N ASP A 580 19.62 -19.03 32.99
CA ASP A 580 20.81 -19.77 33.43
C ASP A 580 20.56 -20.58 34.72
N LYS A 581 19.41 -20.36 35.37
CA LYS A 581 18.87 -21.14 36.50
C LYS A 581 17.37 -21.37 36.34
N LEU A 582 16.86 -22.41 36.99
CA LEU A 582 15.46 -22.85 36.89
C LEU A 582 14.44 -21.78 37.35
N PHE A 583 14.80 -20.97 38.36
CA PHE A 583 13.96 -19.89 38.89
C PHE A 583 14.38 -18.48 38.45
N ASP A 584 15.30 -18.38 37.46
CA ASP A 584 15.78 -17.10 36.90
C ASP A 584 15.61 -17.07 35.35
N PRO A 585 14.39 -17.33 34.82
CA PRO A 585 14.13 -17.33 33.38
C PRO A 585 14.31 -15.94 32.75
N LYS A 586 14.66 -15.92 31.46
CA LYS A 586 14.88 -14.70 30.69
C LYS A 586 13.57 -14.26 30.03
N VAL A 587 13.48 -12.98 29.66
CA VAL A 587 12.30 -12.41 29.00
C VAL A 587 12.74 -11.76 27.69
N ARG A 588 12.11 -12.14 26.59
CA ARG A 588 12.30 -11.49 25.28
C ARG A 588 11.09 -10.62 24.98
N ILE A 589 11.29 -9.31 25.00
CA ILE A 589 10.28 -8.32 24.58
C ILE A 589 9.89 -8.58 23.12
N LEU A 590 8.59 -8.53 22.85
CA LEU A 590 8.01 -8.58 21.50
C LEU A 590 7.77 -7.13 21.05
N SER A 591 8.69 -6.60 20.23
CA SER A 591 8.64 -5.22 19.74
C SER A 591 9.33 -5.06 18.39
N ASP A 592 8.94 -4.03 17.64
CA ASP A 592 9.65 -3.62 16.42
C ASP A 592 10.94 -2.83 16.71
N GLU A 593 11.63 -2.42 15.64
CA GLU A 593 12.80 -1.52 15.65
C GLU A 593 12.54 -0.16 16.31
N HIS A 594 11.29 0.19 16.61
CA HIS A 594 10.92 1.46 17.23
C HIS A 594 11.11 1.48 18.76
N LEU A 595 10.97 0.34 19.47
CA LEU A 595 11.16 0.30 20.92
C LEU A 595 12.66 0.17 21.29
N THR A 596 13.30 1.32 21.43
CA THR A 596 14.76 1.46 21.65
C THR A 596 15.09 2.34 22.85
N GLY A 597 16.33 2.27 23.32
CA GLY A 597 16.86 3.15 24.38
C GLY A 597 16.04 3.11 25.68
N PRO A 598 15.87 4.25 26.38
CA PRO A 598 15.23 4.30 27.70
C PRO A 598 13.82 3.71 27.77
N ALA A 599 13.02 3.83 26.70
CA ALA A 599 11.68 3.23 26.64
C ALA A 599 11.74 1.70 26.69
N ARG A 600 12.71 1.08 26.00
CA ARG A 600 12.96 -0.36 26.05
C ARG A 600 13.43 -0.79 27.45
N ASP A 601 14.31 -0.02 28.06
CA ASP A 601 14.85 -0.32 29.39
C ASP A 601 13.77 -0.24 30.48
N LYS A 602 12.82 0.70 30.39
CA LYS A 602 11.63 0.75 31.26
C LYS A 602 10.82 -0.55 31.18
N VAL A 603 10.53 -1.02 29.97
CA VAL A 603 9.74 -2.23 29.72
C VAL A 603 10.47 -3.49 30.21
N ASP A 604 11.77 -3.64 29.93
CA ASP A 604 12.60 -4.77 30.38
C ASP A 604 12.67 -4.85 31.92
N ASN A 605 12.95 -3.73 32.59
CA ASN A 605 12.99 -3.67 34.05
C ASN A 605 11.64 -4.02 34.68
N ARG A 606 10.53 -3.50 34.13
CA ARG A 606 9.18 -3.79 34.63
C ARG A 606 8.81 -5.27 34.48
N LEU A 607 9.12 -5.87 33.32
CA LEU A 607 8.91 -7.30 33.05
C LEU A 607 9.72 -8.18 34.01
N ARG A 608 11.01 -7.89 34.22
CA ARG A 608 11.86 -8.64 35.18
C ARG A 608 11.34 -8.52 36.62
N ALA A 609 10.97 -7.32 37.04
CA ALA A 609 10.43 -7.08 38.38
C ALA A 609 9.12 -7.87 38.62
N TRP A 610 8.18 -7.80 37.66
CA TRP A 610 6.93 -8.56 37.70
C TRP A 610 7.18 -10.07 37.74
N LEU A 611 8.00 -10.60 36.83
CA LEU A 611 8.27 -12.02 36.72
C LEU A 611 8.94 -12.58 37.98
N LYS A 612 9.89 -11.84 38.56
CA LYS A 612 10.50 -12.20 39.85
C LYS A 612 9.47 -12.22 40.98
N ALA A 613 8.60 -11.22 41.06
CA ALA A 613 7.51 -11.19 42.04
C ALA A 613 6.51 -12.34 41.83
N TYR A 614 6.18 -12.67 40.57
CA TYR A 614 5.28 -13.77 40.19
C TYR A 614 5.84 -15.14 40.59
N ILE A 615 7.13 -15.39 40.34
CA ILE A 615 7.84 -16.61 40.76
C ILE A 615 7.89 -16.69 42.29
N VAL A 616 8.27 -15.62 42.99
CA VAL A 616 8.29 -15.59 44.47
C VAL A 616 6.89 -15.82 45.06
N ARG A 617 5.83 -15.27 44.45
CA ARG A 617 4.45 -15.43 44.91
C ARG A 617 3.92 -16.86 44.79
N LEU A 618 4.33 -17.62 43.77
CA LEU A 618 3.81 -18.97 43.50
C LEU A 618 4.76 -20.09 43.96
N LEU A 619 6.08 -19.87 43.88
CA LEU A 619 7.13 -20.85 44.18
C LEU A 619 8.05 -20.42 45.33
N GLY A 620 7.74 -19.32 46.04
CA GLY A 620 8.48 -18.85 47.21
C GLY A 620 8.85 -19.92 48.25
N PRO A 621 8.00 -20.91 48.57
CA PRO A 621 8.37 -22.03 49.44
C PRO A 621 9.51 -22.93 48.94
N LEU A 622 9.88 -22.91 47.65
CA LEU A 622 11.11 -23.55 47.14
C LEU A 622 12.33 -22.67 47.39
N LEU A 623 12.23 -21.38 47.05
CA LEU A 623 13.32 -20.41 47.24
C LEU A 623 13.71 -20.33 48.73
N GLN A 624 12.71 -20.28 49.62
CA GLN A 624 12.90 -20.34 51.07
C GLN A 624 13.52 -21.66 51.56
N LEU A 625 13.41 -22.76 50.82
CA LEU A 625 14.00 -24.06 51.16
C LEU A 625 15.47 -24.15 50.69
N GLU A 626 15.81 -23.57 49.53
CA GLU A 626 17.17 -23.49 48.99
C GLU A 626 18.05 -22.48 49.76
N ASP A 627 17.49 -21.30 50.06
CA ASP A 627 18.16 -20.21 50.78
C ASP A 627 18.20 -20.41 52.32
N SER A 628 17.52 -21.43 52.86
CA SER A 628 17.40 -21.62 54.32
C SER A 628 18.76 -21.82 55.01
N THR A 629 19.09 -20.90 55.93
CA THR A 629 20.23 -21.02 56.84
C THR A 629 19.94 -21.93 58.05
N GLU A 630 18.69 -22.29 58.30
CA GLU A 630 18.33 -23.26 59.35
C GLU A 630 18.62 -24.72 58.92
N LEU A 631 18.73 -24.98 57.61
CA LEU A 631 19.08 -26.30 57.09
C LEU A 631 20.59 -26.48 56.97
N THR A 632 21.12 -27.47 57.68
CA THR A 632 22.54 -27.84 57.65
C THR A 632 22.75 -29.29 57.22
N GLY A 633 23.96 -29.63 56.76
CA GLY A 633 24.35 -31.01 56.41
C GLY A 633 23.38 -31.70 55.44
N LEU A 634 23.01 -32.94 55.73
CA LEU A 634 22.09 -33.76 54.91
C LEU A 634 20.71 -33.09 54.74
N ALA A 635 20.23 -32.32 55.72
CA ALA A 635 18.95 -31.63 55.62
C ALA A 635 18.96 -30.59 54.49
N ARG A 636 20.08 -29.85 54.34
CA ARG A 636 20.26 -28.88 53.25
C ARG A 636 20.40 -29.57 51.89
N GLY A 637 21.10 -30.70 51.82
CA GLY A 637 21.22 -31.50 50.59
C GLY A 637 19.86 -32.03 50.10
N ILE A 638 19.00 -32.48 51.02
CA ILE A 638 17.62 -32.87 50.70
C ILE A 638 16.76 -31.67 50.30
N GLY A 639 16.92 -30.52 50.98
CA GLY A 639 16.25 -29.26 50.59
C GLY A 639 16.56 -28.85 49.15
N PHE A 640 17.83 -28.88 48.76
CA PHE A 640 18.27 -28.57 47.39
C PHE A 640 17.69 -29.56 46.36
N GLN A 641 17.72 -30.87 46.62
CA GLN A 641 17.11 -31.87 45.74
C GLN A 641 15.57 -31.73 45.63
N ILE A 642 14.89 -31.20 46.64
CA ILE A 642 13.46 -30.86 46.56
C ILE A 642 13.25 -29.62 45.66
N GLY A 643 14.17 -28.65 45.71
CA GLY A 643 14.22 -27.50 44.80
C GLY A 643 14.38 -27.91 43.33
N GLU A 644 15.42 -28.68 43.01
CA GLU A 644 15.67 -29.27 41.68
C GLU A 644 14.51 -30.14 41.18
N ALA A 645 13.80 -30.81 42.11
CA ALA A 645 12.62 -31.61 41.82
C ALA A 645 11.30 -30.80 41.83
N LEU A 646 11.36 -29.47 41.81
CA LEU A 646 10.21 -28.54 41.76
C LEU A 646 9.17 -28.81 42.86
N GLY A 647 9.62 -29.20 44.05
CA GLY A 647 8.79 -29.47 45.22
C GLY A 647 8.21 -30.88 45.31
N VAL A 648 8.62 -31.81 44.42
CA VAL A 648 8.15 -33.21 44.39
C VAL A 648 9.33 -34.17 44.18
N LEU A 649 9.95 -34.60 45.27
CA LEU A 649 11.08 -35.53 45.27
C LEU A 649 10.62 -36.96 45.63
N GLU A 650 10.93 -37.95 44.79
CA GLU A 650 10.63 -39.35 45.12
C GLU A 650 11.50 -39.84 46.29
N ARG A 651 10.85 -40.27 47.38
CA ARG A 651 11.50 -40.74 48.62
C ARG A 651 12.44 -41.93 48.39
N ALA A 652 12.20 -42.71 47.33
CA ALA A 652 13.06 -43.82 46.93
C ALA A 652 14.48 -43.36 46.53
N LYS A 653 14.64 -42.14 46.00
CA LYS A 653 15.94 -41.60 45.54
C LYS A 653 16.83 -41.14 46.71
N VAL A 654 16.22 -40.66 47.79
CA VAL A 654 16.87 -40.19 49.04
C VAL A 654 16.63 -41.12 50.23
N LEU A 655 16.33 -42.40 49.99
CA LEU A 655 15.88 -43.32 51.05
C LEU A 655 16.91 -43.49 52.18
N ASN A 656 18.19 -43.53 51.83
CA ASN A 656 19.29 -43.67 52.79
C ASN A 656 19.50 -42.37 53.56
N ASP A 657 19.51 -41.23 52.88
CA ASP A 657 19.71 -39.91 53.50
C ASP A 657 18.59 -39.60 54.49
N VAL A 658 17.33 -39.84 54.09
CA VAL A 658 16.13 -39.67 54.93
C VAL A 658 16.14 -40.62 56.14
N ARG A 659 16.73 -41.81 56.03
CA ARG A 659 16.95 -42.72 57.17
C ARG A 659 18.01 -42.17 58.13
N SER A 660 19.10 -41.62 57.59
CA SER A 660 20.23 -41.05 58.33
C SER A 660 19.95 -39.68 58.98
N LEU A 661 18.90 -38.96 58.56
CA LEU A 661 18.45 -37.76 59.27
C LEU A 661 18.05 -38.07 60.72
N ASP A 662 18.58 -37.29 61.65
CA ASP A 662 18.09 -37.22 63.03
C ASP A 662 16.69 -36.54 63.11
N GLN A 663 16.16 -36.42 64.32
CA GLN A 663 14.81 -35.89 64.53
C GLN A 663 14.75 -34.35 64.40
N ASP A 664 15.84 -33.63 64.66
CA ASP A 664 15.90 -32.17 64.63
C ASP A 664 16.01 -31.66 63.18
N ALA A 665 16.84 -32.31 62.36
CA ALA A 665 16.92 -32.10 60.92
C ALA A 665 15.57 -32.42 60.22
N ARG A 666 14.88 -33.48 60.66
CA ARG A 666 13.48 -33.75 60.23
C ARG A 666 12.52 -32.69 60.77
N GLY A 667 12.76 -32.11 61.94
CA GLY A 667 12.01 -30.98 62.49
C GLY A 667 12.13 -29.73 61.62
N ALA A 668 13.35 -29.33 61.30
CA ALA A 668 13.66 -28.18 60.44
C ALA A 668 13.04 -28.32 59.03
N LEU A 669 13.14 -29.50 58.40
CA LEU A 669 12.49 -29.74 57.10
C LEU A 669 10.95 -29.65 57.17
N ARG A 670 10.31 -30.13 58.26
CA ARG A 670 8.86 -29.96 58.47
C ARG A 670 8.48 -28.50 58.72
N LYS A 671 9.30 -27.74 59.47
CA LYS A 671 9.14 -26.29 59.70
C LYS A 671 9.23 -25.50 58.38
N ALA A 672 10.12 -25.91 57.48
CA ALA A 672 10.21 -25.42 56.10
C ALA A 672 9.11 -25.97 55.15
N GLY A 673 8.04 -26.57 55.68
CA GLY A 673 6.86 -26.98 54.92
C GLY A 673 6.95 -28.34 54.21
N VAL A 674 8.06 -29.07 54.32
CA VAL A 674 8.23 -30.39 53.68
C VAL A 674 7.43 -31.46 54.43
N ARG A 675 6.57 -32.18 53.70
CA ARG A 675 5.89 -33.39 54.17
C ARG A 675 6.65 -34.63 53.73
N PHE A 676 6.83 -35.56 54.67
CA PHE A 676 7.44 -36.87 54.44
C PHE A 676 6.33 -37.90 54.20
N GLY A 677 5.96 -38.11 52.93
CA GLY A 677 5.03 -39.15 52.53
C GLY A 677 5.65 -40.55 52.56
N ALA A 678 4.84 -41.57 52.25
CA ALA A 678 5.31 -42.92 51.96
C ALA A 678 6.17 -42.96 50.69
N TYR A 679 5.77 -42.27 49.62
CA TYR A 679 6.44 -42.34 48.32
C TYR A 679 7.23 -41.08 47.94
N HIS A 680 6.87 -39.90 48.45
CA HIS A 680 7.53 -38.63 48.13
C HIS A 680 7.87 -37.77 49.36
N LEU A 681 8.88 -36.91 49.21
CA LEU A 681 9.05 -35.68 50.00
C LEU A 681 8.52 -34.53 49.15
N TYR A 682 7.57 -33.75 49.67
CA TYR A 682 6.87 -32.72 48.88
C TYR A 682 6.38 -31.55 49.74
N LEU A 683 6.09 -30.41 49.11
CA LEU A 683 5.47 -29.26 49.78
C LEU A 683 3.99 -29.13 49.35
N PRO A 684 3.00 -29.36 50.24
CA PRO A 684 1.58 -29.32 49.89
C PRO A 684 1.11 -27.99 49.30
N ALA A 685 1.69 -26.86 49.75
CA ALA A 685 1.36 -25.53 49.25
C ALA A 685 1.59 -25.38 47.74
N LEU A 686 2.54 -26.14 47.18
CA LEU A 686 2.95 -26.08 45.78
C LEU A 686 2.15 -27.03 44.87
N LEU A 687 1.35 -27.95 45.42
CA LEU A 687 0.47 -28.84 44.64
C LEU A 687 -0.85 -28.15 44.20
N LYS A 688 -1.01 -26.85 44.52
CA LYS A 688 -2.09 -26.01 43.98
C LYS A 688 -1.88 -25.78 42.47
N PRO A 689 -2.95 -25.56 41.68
CA PRO A 689 -2.85 -25.40 40.23
C PRO A 689 -1.84 -24.35 39.73
N ALA A 690 -1.91 -23.09 40.18
CA ALA A 690 -1.05 -22.04 39.65
C ALA A 690 0.46 -22.29 39.89
N PRO A 691 0.92 -22.69 41.10
CA PRO A 691 2.29 -23.17 41.30
C PRO A 691 2.69 -24.38 40.44
N ARG A 692 1.78 -25.32 40.14
CA ARG A 692 2.06 -26.45 39.24
C ARG A 692 2.19 -26.05 37.78
N VAL A 693 1.31 -25.17 37.28
CA VAL A 693 1.41 -24.63 35.91
C VAL A 693 2.77 -23.95 35.71
N LEU A 694 3.16 -23.03 36.61
CA LEU A 694 4.46 -22.36 36.54
C LEU A 694 5.64 -23.35 36.65
N ALA A 695 5.55 -24.35 37.55
CA ALA A 695 6.58 -25.39 37.65
C ALA A 695 6.75 -26.19 36.34
N THR A 696 5.65 -26.55 35.67
CA THR A 696 5.68 -27.20 34.35
C THR A 696 6.33 -26.31 33.28
N GLN A 697 6.00 -25.01 33.24
CA GLN A 697 6.60 -24.06 32.30
C GLN A 697 8.12 -23.90 32.52
N LEU A 698 8.56 -23.70 33.76
CA LEU A 698 9.98 -23.57 34.09
C LEU A 698 10.77 -24.87 33.81
N TRP A 699 10.16 -26.04 34.07
CA TRP A 699 10.77 -27.32 33.70
C TRP A 699 10.91 -27.45 32.18
N ALA A 700 9.84 -27.18 31.43
CA ALA A 700 9.80 -27.28 29.98
C ALA A 700 10.86 -26.38 29.31
N LEU A 701 11.01 -25.13 29.75
CA LEU A 701 12.04 -24.21 29.26
C LEU A 701 13.46 -24.79 29.33
N GLN A 702 13.80 -25.51 30.41
CA GLN A 702 15.12 -26.14 30.55
C GLN A 702 15.22 -27.53 29.87
N ASN A 703 14.10 -28.15 29.51
CA ASN A 703 14.03 -29.54 29.06
C ASN A 703 13.29 -29.68 27.71
N GLY A 704 13.62 -28.82 26.74
CA GLY A 704 13.12 -28.90 25.35
C GLY A 704 12.34 -27.70 24.84
N GLY A 705 12.10 -26.68 25.66
CA GLY A 705 11.36 -25.47 25.31
C GLY A 705 9.86 -25.54 25.64
N LEU A 706 9.13 -24.44 25.40
CA LEU A 706 7.69 -24.34 25.67
C LEU A 706 6.80 -24.81 24.51
N ASP A 707 7.38 -25.02 23.32
CA ASP A 707 6.66 -25.44 22.12
C ASP A 707 6.59 -26.99 22.01
N GLN A 708 6.75 -27.72 23.13
CA GLN A 708 6.68 -29.19 23.19
C GLN A 708 5.23 -29.68 23.31
N LYS A 709 4.93 -30.82 22.68
CA LYS A 709 3.61 -31.47 22.75
C LYS A 709 3.23 -31.80 24.21
N GLY A 710 1.97 -31.59 24.56
CA GLY A 710 1.41 -31.92 25.87
C GLY A 710 1.58 -30.88 26.98
N ILE A 711 2.25 -29.75 26.74
CA ILE A 711 2.41 -28.70 27.77
C ILE A 711 1.06 -28.07 28.15
N ASP A 712 0.28 -27.60 27.18
CA ASP A 712 -1.06 -27.05 27.42
C ASP A 712 -2.02 -28.07 28.02
N GLU A 713 -1.97 -29.30 27.53
CA GLU A 713 -2.79 -30.41 28.01
C GLU A 713 -2.50 -30.69 29.50
N ILE A 714 -1.22 -30.83 29.88
CA ILE A 714 -0.82 -31.04 31.28
C ILE A 714 -1.11 -29.81 32.14
N ALA A 715 -0.93 -28.58 31.63
CA ALA A 715 -1.28 -27.37 32.35
C ALA A 715 -2.80 -27.28 32.64
N HIS A 716 -3.62 -27.59 31.65
CA HIS A 716 -5.08 -27.66 31.80
C HIS A 716 -5.51 -28.81 32.73
N LEU A 717 -4.90 -29.99 32.62
CA LEU A 717 -5.19 -31.12 33.51
C LEU A 717 -4.78 -30.82 34.97
N ALA A 718 -3.69 -30.09 35.21
CA ALA A 718 -3.31 -29.59 36.53
C ALA A 718 -4.30 -28.55 37.10
N GLN A 719 -4.96 -27.78 36.23
CA GLN A 719 -6.05 -26.87 36.60
C GLN A 719 -7.38 -27.60 36.87
N SER A 720 -7.66 -28.69 36.16
CA SER A 720 -8.92 -29.45 36.21
C SER A 720 -9.26 -30.13 37.55
N GLY A 721 -8.36 -30.09 38.53
CA GLY A 721 -8.56 -30.69 39.85
C GLY A 721 -8.55 -32.22 39.91
N ARG A 722 -8.41 -32.90 38.75
CA ARG A 722 -8.40 -34.38 38.63
C ARG A 722 -7.36 -35.04 39.53
N THR A 723 -7.72 -36.21 40.05
CA THR A 723 -6.94 -37.03 40.99
C THR A 723 -5.97 -37.97 40.28
N SER A 724 -6.39 -38.52 39.14
CA SER A 724 -5.56 -39.25 38.20
C SER A 724 -6.01 -39.00 36.75
N ILE A 725 -5.09 -39.20 35.81
CA ILE A 725 -5.27 -39.01 34.37
C ILE A 725 -4.62 -40.20 33.62
N PRO A 726 -5.09 -40.56 32.40
CA PRO A 726 -4.36 -41.49 31.55
C PRO A 726 -3.00 -40.90 31.14
N VAL A 727 -2.04 -41.77 30.80
CA VAL A 727 -0.70 -41.38 30.33
C VAL A 727 -0.66 -41.48 28.81
N ASP A 728 -0.55 -40.33 28.15
CA ASP A 728 -0.03 -40.27 26.79
C ASP A 728 1.49 -40.53 26.83
N GLN A 729 1.95 -41.46 25.98
CA GLN A 729 3.34 -41.90 25.85
C GLN A 729 4.19 -40.90 25.04
N GLU A 730 3.58 -40.02 24.26
CA GLU A 730 4.29 -38.96 23.54
C GLU A 730 4.69 -37.79 24.46
N ILE A 731 4.07 -37.67 25.63
CA ILE A 731 4.33 -36.58 26.58
C ILE A 731 5.41 -37.00 27.59
N ALA A 732 6.47 -36.20 27.72
CA ALA A 732 7.60 -36.51 28.58
C ALA A 732 7.20 -36.69 30.06
N HIS A 733 7.60 -37.81 30.68
CA HIS A 733 7.35 -38.11 32.11
C HIS A 733 7.77 -37.00 33.09
N GLY A 734 8.73 -36.16 32.68
CA GLY A 734 9.16 -34.98 33.45
C GLY A 734 8.09 -33.90 33.60
N LEU A 735 7.21 -33.71 32.59
CA LEU A 735 6.10 -32.76 32.63
C LEU A 735 5.04 -33.18 33.65
N TYR A 736 4.64 -34.46 33.66
CA TYR A 736 3.72 -35.01 34.66
C TYR A 736 4.25 -34.79 36.09
N ARG A 737 5.55 -35.04 36.31
CA ARG A 737 6.22 -34.78 37.61
C ARG A 737 6.20 -33.29 37.97
N ALA A 738 6.53 -32.41 37.03
CA ALA A 738 6.50 -30.96 37.26
C ALA A 738 5.08 -30.48 37.61
N ALA A 739 4.05 -31.04 36.97
CA ALA A 739 2.64 -30.80 37.27
C ALA A 739 2.14 -31.45 38.58
N GLY A 740 2.97 -32.21 39.30
CA GLY A 740 2.61 -32.82 40.59
C GLY A 740 1.94 -34.19 40.50
N PHE A 741 2.11 -34.91 39.38
CA PHE A 741 1.63 -36.27 39.16
C PHE A 741 2.79 -37.26 39.03
N ARG A 742 2.58 -38.52 39.43
CA ARG A 742 3.50 -39.63 39.22
C ARG A 742 2.90 -40.65 38.24
N VAL A 743 3.62 -40.94 37.17
CA VAL A 743 3.31 -42.03 36.22
C VAL A 743 3.44 -43.38 36.91
N LEU A 744 2.39 -44.21 36.82
CA LEU A 744 2.25 -45.52 37.45
C LEU A 744 1.51 -46.45 36.49
N GLY A 745 2.25 -47.03 35.54
CA GLY A 745 1.68 -47.75 34.40
C GLY A 745 0.92 -46.78 33.48
N GLY A 746 -0.28 -47.16 33.03
CA GLY A 746 -1.10 -46.37 32.11
C GLY A 746 -1.75 -45.10 32.70
N ARG A 747 -1.56 -44.81 33.99
CA ARG A 747 -2.12 -43.62 34.66
C ARG A 747 -1.06 -42.79 35.38
N ALA A 748 -1.23 -41.48 35.37
CA ALA A 748 -0.50 -40.56 36.24
C ALA A 748 -1.44 -40.12 37.39
N VAL A 749 -0.98 -40.27 38.63
CA VAL A 749 -1.78 -40.00 39.84
C VAL A 749 -1.13 -38.85 40.62
N ARG A 750 -1.96 -37.92 41.12
CA ARG A 750 -1.48 -36.72 41.82
C ARG A 750 -0.81 -37.10 43.15
N VAL A 751 0.25 -36.39 43.53
CA VAL A 751 1.12 -36.81 44.66
C VAL A 751 0.38 -36.81 46.00
N ASP A 752 -0.44 -35.80 46.30
CA ASP A 752 -1.27 -35.76 47.52
C ASP A 752 -2.36 -36.85 47.57
N ILE A 753 -2.73 -37.40 46.42
CA ILE A 753 -3.67 -38.53 46.30
C ILE A 753 -2.94 -39.85 46.59
N LEU A 754 -1.73 -40.02 46.07
CA LEU A 754 -0.88 -41.20 46.34
C LEU A 754 -0.46 -41.31 47.81
N GLU A 755 -0.12 -40.20 48.46
CA GLU A 755 0.22 -40.24 49.89
C GLU A 755 -1.01 -40.50 50.76
N ARG A 756 -2.17 -39.92 50.43
CA ARG A 756 -3.44 -40.25 51.12
C ARG A 756 -3.86 -41.71 50.92
N LEU A 757 -3.64 -42.27 49.73
CA LEU A 757 -3.85 -43.70 49.47
C LEU A 757 -2.92 -44.55 50.35
N ALA A 758 -1.65 -44.17 50.49
CA ALA A 758 -0.71 -44.86 51.37
C ALA A 758 -1.10 -44.76 52.86
N ASP A 759 -1.70 -43.65 53.28
CA ASP A 759 -2.20 -43.45 54.64
C ASP A 759 -3.52 -44.20 54.92
N LEU A 760 -4.31 -44.56 53.89
CA LEU A 760 -5.42 -45.53 54.01
C LEU A 760 -4.92 -46.99 54.07
N ILE A 761 -3.93 -47.35 53.24
CA ILE A 761 -3.42 -48.73 53.14
C ILE A 761 -2.56 -49.10 54.36
N ARG A 762 -1.79 -48.17 54.93
CA ARG A 762 -0.84 -48.47 56.02
C ARG A 762 -1.52 -49.00 57.30
N PRO A 763 -2.62 -48.42 57.82
CA PRO A 763 -3.35 -49.00 58.94
C PRO A 763 -3.92 -50.37 58.61
N ALA A 764 -4.48 -50.55 57.41
CA ALA A 764 -5.09 -51.81 56.99
C ALA A 764 -4.10 -52.99 56.95
N ILE A 765 -2.86 -52.75 56.52
CA ILE A 765 -1.75 -53.73 56.53
C ILE A 765 -1.11 -53.89 57.92
N ALA A 766 -1.08 -52.83 58.74
CA ALA A 766 -0.46 -52.87 60.07
C ALA A 766 -1.32 -53.58 61.11
N TYR A 767 -2.65 -53.50 60.97
CA TYR A 767 -3.58 -54.25 61.79
C TYR A 767 -3.56 -55.73 61.39
N ARG A 768 -3.20 -56.61 62.34
CA ARG A 768 -3.24 -58.06 62.17
C ARG A 768 -4.44 -58.65 62.91
N PRO A 769 -5.44 -59.21 62.21
CA PRO A 769 -6.52 -59.98 62.82
C PRO A 769 -5.99 -61.09 63.75
N GLY A 770 -6.71 -61.37 64.84
CA GLY A 770 -6.29 -62.33 65.88
C GLY A 770 -5.11 -61.89 66.77
N ILE A 771 -4.46 -60.75 66.50
CA ILE A 771 -3.30 -60.26 67.26
C ILE A 771 -3.48 -58.82 67.75
N THR A 772 -4.09 -57.97 66.93
CA THR A 772 -4.32 -56.55 67.24
C THR A 772 -5.70 -56.38 67.87
N PRO A 773 -5.83 -55.80 69.08
CA PRO A 773 -7.15 -55.56 69.68
C PRO A 773 -7.87 -54.37 69.02
N GLY A 774 -9.18 -54.50 68.79
CA GLY A 774 -10.05 -53.42 68.31
C GLY A 774 -10.88 -53.78 67.08
N GLU A 775 -11.36 -52.74 66.39
CA GLU A 775 -12.02 -52.89 65.10
C GLU A 775 -10.98 -52.84 63.95
N PRO A 776 -11.05 -53.73 62.95
CA PRO A 776 -10.13 -53.71 61.83
C PRO A 776 -10.36 -52.48 60.93
N PRO A 777 -9.31 -51.73 60.53
CA PRO A 777 -9.44 -50.67 59.55
C PRO A 777 -10.07 -51.13 58.23
N ALA A 778 -10.84 -50.26 57.59
CA ALA A 778 -11.55 -50.58 56.36
C ALA A 778 -10.60 -51.07 55.26
N GLY A 779 -10.75 -52.33 54.86
CA GLY A 779 -9.90 -53.00 53.87
C GLY A 779 -8.82 -53.91 54.44
N THR A 780 -8.67 -54.06 55.76
CA THR A 780 -7.78 -55.09 56.36
C THR A 780 -8.11 -56.49 55.82
N ALA A 781 -7.06 -57.28 55.59
CA ALA A 781 -7.15 -58.71 55.34
C ALA A 781 -6.14 -59.47 56.23
N ASP A 782 -6.20 -60.80 56.24
CA ASP A 782 -5.27 -61.59 57.07
C ASP A 782 -3.79 -61.39 56.69
N GLY A 783 -2.91 -61.42 57.68
CA GLY A 783 -1.47 -61.27 57.52
C GLY A 783 -1.02 -59.82 57.43
N GLU A 784 -0.19 -59.50 56.43
CA GLU A 784 0.30 -58.14 56.14
C GLU A 784 -0.32 -57.64 54.81
N SER A 785 -1.65 -57.70 54.75
CA SER A 785 -2.43 -57.68 53.51
C SER A 785 -3.68 -56.80 53.63
N PHE A 786 -4.21 -56.36 52.49
CA PHE A 786 -5.44 -55.57 52.40
C PHE A 786 -6.27 -55.94 51.15
N VAL A 787 -7.53 -55.53 51.11
CA VAL A 787 -8.42 -55.57 49.93
C VAL A 787 -8.77 -54.13 49.54
N PRO A 788 -8.77 -53.78 48.24
CA PRO A 788 -9.20 -52.47 47.76
C PRO A 788 -10.62 -52.11 48.22
N THR A 789 -10.77 -50.94 48.85
CA THR A 789 -12.08 -50.43 49.27
C THR A 789 -12.61 -49.36 48.32
N VAL A 790 -13.92 -49.11 48.36
CA VAL A 790 -14.57 -48.03 47.60
C VAL A 790 -13.95 -46.65 47.91
N SER A 791 -13.48 -46.42 49.15
CA SER A 791 -12.79 -45.17 49.50
C SER A 791 -11.43 -45.02 48.81
N MET A 792 -10.68 -46.12 48.65
CA MET A 792 -9.38 -46.12 47.96
C MET A 792 -9.53 -45.90 46.45
N THR A 793 -10.47 -46.57 45.79
CA THR A 793 -10.71 -46.42 44.34
C THR A 793 -11.29 -45.04 44.02
N SER A 794 -12.25 -44.56 44.82
CA SER A 794 -12.84 -43.22 44.67
C SER A 794 -11.82 -42.10 44.90
N LEU A 795 -10.91 -42.25 45.88
CA LEU A 795 -9.85 -41.28 46.15
C LEU A 795 -8.90 -41.12 44.95
N VAL A 796 -8.58 -42.22 44.24
CA VAL A 796 -7.72 -42.17 43.05
C VAL A 796 -8.50 -41.77 41.79
N GLY A 797 -9.80 -42.04 41.74
CA GLY A 797 -10.64 -41.81 40.57
C GLY A 797 -10.51 -42.90 39.49
N CYS A 798 -10.23 -44.15 39.90
CA CYS A 798 -10.22 -45.31 39.02
C CYS A 798 -10.42 -46.62 39.81
N ALA A 799 -10.94 -47.65 39.15
CA ALA A 799 -11.18 -48.99 39.70
C ALA A 799 -10.65 -50.07 38.73
N GLY A 800 -10.83 -51.35 39.06
CA GLY A 800 -10.46 -52.47 38.19
C GLY A 800 -8.96 -52.52 37.84
N GLU A 801 -8.66 -52.88 36.59
CA GLU A 801 -7.28 -53.10 36.12
C GLU A 801 -6.39 -51.87 36.22
N ASP A 802 -6.95 -50.67 36.06
CA ASP A 802 -6.27 -49.39 36.22
C ASP A 802 -5.74 -49.21 37.66
N PHE A 803 -6.60 -49.48 38.64
CA PHE A 803 -6.23 -49.40 40.06
C PHE A 803 -5.27 -50.53 40.45
N ALA A 804 -5.47 -51.74 39.94
CA ALA A 804 -4.56 -52.87 40.11
C ALA A 804 -3.16 -52.57 39.52
N THR A 805 -3.09 -51.87 38.39
CA THR A 805 -1.83 -51.46 37.75
C THR A 805 -1.10 -50.38 38.55
N ILE A 806 -1.83 -49.45 39.16
CA ILE A 806 -1.27 -48.50 40.14
C ILE A 806 -0.68 -49.23 41.35
N LEU A 807 -1.41 -50.17 41.96
CA LEU A 807 -0.90 -50.93 43.11
C LEU A 807 0.34 -51.79 42.77
N LYS A 808 0.34 -52.46 41.61
CA LYS A 808 1.54 -53.17 41.09
C LYS A 808 2.74 -52.22 40.94
N SER A 809 2.51 -51.03 40.38
CA SER A 809 3.55 -50.00 40.18
C SER A 809 4.08 -49.41 41.50
N LEU A 810 3.29 -49.44 42.57
CA LEU A 810 3.70 -49.05 43.93
C LEU A 810 4.40 -50.17 44.71
N GLY A 811 4.52 -51.38 44.14
CA GLY A 811 5.23 -52.52 44.74
C GLY A 811 4.35 -53.47 45.56
N TYR A 812 3.03 -53.44 45.39
CA TYR A 812 2.12 -54.44 45.94
C TYR A 812 1.96 -55.63 44.99
N VAL A 813 1.76 -56.82 45.55
CA VAL A 813 1.51 -58.07 44.83
C VAL A 813 0.09 -58.54 45.17
N MET A 814 -0.67 -58.92 44.15
CA MET A 814 -2.01 -59.47 44.28
C MET A 814 -1.95 -61.00 44.36
N GLU A 815 -2.76 -61.58 45.25
CA GLU A 815 -2.99 -63.01 45.42
C GLU A 815 -4.50 -63.26 45.47
N ARG A 816 -5.01 -64.15 44.61
CA ARG A 816 -6.42 -64.56 44.64
C ARG A 816 -6.60 -65.73 45.59
N ARG A 817 -7.54 -65.62 46.53
CA ARG A 817 -7.87 -66.69 47.48
C ARG A 817 -9.39 -66.80 47.70
N PRO A 818 -9.92 -68.00 48.01
CA PRO A 818 -11.34 -68.15 48.33
C PRO A 818 -11.64 -67.64 49.75
N GLY A 819 -12.86 -67.15 49.96
CA GLY A 819 -13.39 -66.79 51.28
C GLY A 819 -13.18 -65.33 51.69
N PRO A 820 -13.62 -64.92 52.90
CA PRO A 820 -13.64 -63.52 53.32
C PRO A 820 -12.25 -62.91 53.50
N ALA A 821 -12.17 -61.58 53.52
CA ALA A 821 -10.91 -60.84 53.70
C ALA A 821 -10.22 -61.14 55.05
N ILE A 822 -11.01 -61.36 56.10
CA ILE A 822 -10.55 -61.75 57.43
C ILE A 822 -11.09 -63.16 57.73
N THR A 823 -10.20 -64.07 58.11
CA THR A 823 -10.52 -65.46 58.49
C THR A 823 -10.14 -65.78 59.93
N ALA A 824 -9.22 -65.02 60.52
CA ALA A 824 -8.91 -65.13 61.93
C ALA A 824 -9.95 -64.40 62.81
N PRO A 825 -10.34 -64.96 63.98
CA PRO A 825 -11.24 -64.28 64.90
C PRO A 825 -10.62 -62.97 65.40
N LEU A 826 -11.44 -61.93 65.53
CA LEU A 826 -11.01 -60.63 66.05
C LEU A 826 -10.83 -60.68 67.57
N VAL A 827 -9.87 -59.90 68.08
CA VAL A 827 -9.66 -59.70 69.51
C VAL A 827 -10.37 -58.42 69.91
N GLU A 828 -11.40 -58.52 70.76
CA GLU A 828 -12.07 -57.34 71.30
C GLU A 828 -11.06 -56.42 71.99
N ALA A 829 -11.18 -55.10 71.76
CA ALA A 829 -10.40 -54.15 72.53
C ALA A 829 -10.78 -54.25 74.03
N PRO A 830 -9.82 -54.17 74.96
CA PRO A 830 -10.14 -54.08 76.37
C PRO A 830 -11.00 -52.83 76.60
N LYS A 831 -12.23 -53.01 77.10
CA LYS A 831 -13.14 -51.91 77.41
C LYS A 831 -12.45 -50.90 78.31
N ALA A 832 -12.29 -49.68 77.81
CA ALA A 832 -11.70 -48.60 78.60
C ALA A 832 -12.57 -48.35 79.84
N ILE A 833 -11.93 -48.26 81.01
CA ILE A 833 -12.63 -48.00 82.26
C ILE A 833 -13.08 -46.54 82.23
N GLU A 834 -14.40 -46.32 82.28
CA GLU A 834 -15.00 -44.98 82.38
C GLU A 834 -14.64 -44.34 83.74
N PRO A 835 -14.00 -43.16 83.76
CA PRO A 835 -13.94 -42.34 84.96
C PRO A 835 -15.33 -41.76 85.26
N GLN A 836 -15.74 -41.78 86.52
CA GLN A 836 -17.06 -41.30 86.94
C GLN A 836 -17.26 -39.80 86.69
N ALA A 837 -18.50 -39.43 86.34
CA ALA A 837 -18.90 -38.05 86.11
C ALA A 837 -19.18 -37.28 87.42
N ALA A 838 -18.98 -35.97 87.36
CA ALA A 838 -19.44 -34.96 88.33
C ALA A 838 -20.04 -33.78 87.52
N PRO A 839 -21.04 -33.05 88.04
CA PRO A 839 -22.28 -32.88 87.27
C PRO A 839 -22.34 -31.70 86.29
N ALA A 840 -23.37 -31.73 85.45
CA ALA A 840 -23.84 -30.62 84.63
C ALA A 840 -24.92 -29.79 85.34
N GLU A 841 -25.23 -28.63 84.78
CA GLU A 841 -26.55 -27.99 84.86
C GLU A 841 -27.10 -27.83 83.43
N GLU A 842 -28.43 -27.81 83.30
CA GLU A 842 -29.16 -27.97 82.03
C GLU A 842 -29.86 -26.67 81.61
N GLU A 843 -29.99 -26.44 80.29
CA GLU A 843 -31.22 -26.03 79.60
C GLU A 843 -30.94 -25.79 78.09
N ALA A 844 -31.93 -25.77 77.18
CA ALA A 844 -32.89 -26.82 76.81
C ALA A 844 -33.54 -26.42 75.46
N ALA A 845 -33.53 -27.32 74.48
CA ALA A 845 -34.41 -27.40 73.30
C ALA A 845 -34.90 -26.12 72.55
N ALA A 846 -34.36 -25.92 71.33
CA ALA A 846 -35.11 -25.96 70.04
C ALA A 846 -36.26 -24.92 69.75
N PRO A 847 -36.78 -24.79 68.50
CA PRO A 847 -36.50 -25.51 67.26
C PRO A 847 -36.18 -24.62 66.02
N ALA A 848 -36.13 -25.23 64.83
CA ALA A 848 -36.18 -24.55 63.53
C ALA A 848 -37.63 -24.24 63.09
N PRO A 849 -37.83 -23.46 62.01
CA PRO A 849 -38.67 -23.95 60.91
C PRO A 849 -38.19 -23.56 59.49
N GLU A 850 -39.04 -23.83 58.49
CA GLU A 850 -38.79 -23.72 57.04
C GLU A 850 -39.22 -22.35 56.42
N ALA A 851 -39.29 -22.27 55.09
CA ALA A 851 -39.61 -21.07 54.30
C ALA A 851 -41.10 -20.64 54.34
N PRO A 852 -41.45 -19.45 53.80
CA PRO A 852 -42.09 -19.45 52.47
C PRO A 852 -41.68 -18.23 51.59
N ALA A 853 -42.53 -17.82 50.64
CA ALA A 853 -42.27 -16.82 49.59
C ALA A 853 -43.30 -15.65 49.60
N GLU A 854 -43.29 -14.89 48.50
CA GLU A 854 -44.28 -13.90 48.01
C GLU A 854 -44.16 -12.39 48.37
N ALA A 855 -44.25 -11.60 47.27
CA ALA A 855 -45.06 -10.40 47.05
C ALA A 855 -44.95 -9.11 47.91
N ALA A 856 -44.48 -8.06 47.22
CA ALA A 856 -45.21 -6.81 46.93
C ALA A 856 -45.50 -5.73 48.00
N GLU A 857 -45.20 -4.49 47.57
CA GLU A 857 -46.00 -3.25 47.68
C GLU A 857 -46.07 -2.37 48.96
N THR A 858 -46.00 -1.06 48.68
CA THR A 858 -46.47 0.11 49.46
C THR A 858 -45.79 0.52 50.77
N ALA A 859 -45.80 1.80 51.20
CA ALA A 859 -45.84 3.10 50.49
C ALA A 859 -45.62 4.28 51.48
N VAL A 860 -45.40 5.49 50.94
CA VAL A 860 -45.50 6.84 51.60
C VAL A 860 -44.41 7.16 52.66
N GLY A 861 -43.81 8.37 52.69
CA GLY A 861 -43.91 9.51 51.76
C GLY A 861 -43.39 10.83 52.36
N THR A 862 -43.80 11.96 51.75
CA THR A 862 -43.38 13.37 52.01
C THR A 862 -41.94 13.73 51.55
N GLU A 863 -41.68 14.86 50.86
CA GLU A 863 -42.58 15.83 50.20
C GLU A 863 -41.83 16.63 49.10
N GLU A 864 -42.52 16.92 47.97
CA GLU A 864 -42.40 17.98 46.92
C GLU A 864 -41.02 18.61 46.51
N ILE A 865 -40.81 19.30 45.37
CA ILE A 865 -41.67 20.14 44.49
C ILE A 865 -41.19 20.08 43.00
N GLY A 866 -42.11 20.03 42.01
CA GLY A 866 -42.01 20.50 40.60
C GLY A 866 -40.90 19.92 39.67
N ALA A 867 -41.13 19.29 38.48
CA ALA A 867 -42.12 19.44 37.39
C ALA A 867 -41.93 20.73 36.52
N VAL A 868 -42.10 20.76 35.18
CA VAL A 868 -43.00 20.01 34.25
C VAL A 868 -42.43 19.84 32.81
N ALA A 869 -42.49 18.60 32.26
CA ALA A 869 -42.70 18.15 30.84
C ALA A 869 -41.76 18.64 29.69
N VAL A 870 -41.77 18.11 28.44
CA VAL A 870 -42.89 17.66 27.55
C VAL A 870 -42.63 16.32 26.82
N GLU A 871 -43.59 15.40 27.00
CA GLU A 871 -44.19 14.35 26.12
C GLU A 871 -43.37 13.32 25.27
N ALA A 872 -43.98 12.13 25.13
CA ALA A 872 -43.68 11.04 24.18
C ALA A 872 -44.92 10.87 23.23
N PRO A 873 -45.41 9.72 22.67
CA PRO A 873 -45.12 8.28 22.94
C PRO A 873 -45.06 7.33 21.70
N GLU A 874 -44.91 6.01 21.98
CA GLU A 874 -45.53 4.85 21.28
C GLU A 874 -45.14 4.48 19.82
N ALA A 875 -45.31 3.22 19.33
CA ALA A 875 -45.88 2.00 19.93
C ALA A 875 -45.21 0.66 19.45
N ALA A 876 -45.47 -0.41 20.22
CA ALA A 876 -45.71 -1.83 19.88
C ALA A 876 -45.03 -2.54 18.69
N VAL A 877 -44.60 -3.81 18.93
CA VAL A 877 -44.44 -4.87 17.91
C VAL A 877 -44.88 -6.23 18.48
N SER A 878 -45.89 -6.86 17.88
CA SER A 878 -46.22 -8.29 18.05
C SER A 878 -47.19 -8.77 16.97
N GLU A 879 -47.05 -10.03 16.52
CA GLU A 879 -48.02 -10.80 15.71
C GLU A 879 -48.20 -10.36 14.23
N GLN A 880 -48.47 -11.23 13.24
CA GLN A 880 -48.47 -12.72 13.21
C GLN A 880 -48.29 -13.26 11.76
N GLU A 881 -48.07 -14.58 11.66
CA GLU A 881 -48.34 -15.52 10.54
C GLU A 881 -48.03 -15.19 9.06
N VAL A 882 -47.28 -16.11 8.42
CA VAL A 882 -47.83 -16.98 7.34
C VAL A 882 -47.34 -18.41 7.61
N ALA A 883 -48.19 -19.44 7.45
CA ALA A 883 -47.88 -20.82 7.80
C ALA A 883 -48.33 -21.85 6.74
N THR A 884 -47.54 -22.93 6.58
CA THR A 884 -47.91 -24.31 6.18
C THR A 884 -46.64 -25.17 6.36
N SER A 885 -46.51 -26.05 7.36
CA SER A 885 -47.14 -27.38 7.52
C SER A 885 -46.50 -28.47 6.62
N ALA A 886 -46.16 -29.69 7.07
CA ALA A 886 -46.43 -30.34 8.35
C ALA A 886 -45.40 -31.47 8.68
N ALA A 887 -45.46 -31.95 9.93
CA ALA A 887 -44.76 -33.12 10.50
C ALA A 887 -43.22 -33.01 10.63
N GLU A 888 -42.57 -33.53 11.70
CA GLU A 888 -43.07 -34.32 12.84
C GLU A 888 -42.38 -33.93 14.18
N ALA A 889 -42.95 -34.36 15.30
CA ALA A 889 -42.57 -34.02 16.68
C ALA A 889 -42.36 -35.33 17.49
N VAL A 890 -41.82 -35.43 18.72
CA VAL A 890 -41.17 -34.49 19.66
C VAL A 890 -40.19 -35.31 20.55
N ALA A 891 -39.44 -34.68 21.47
CA ALA A 891 -38.40 -35.32 22.30
C ALA A 891 -38.88 -36.08 23.56
N SER A 892 -37.92 -36.60 24.35
CA SER A 892 -37.99 -37.16 25.73
C SER A 892 -38.22 -38.69 25.84
N PRO A 893 -37.96 -39.35 27.01
CA PRO A 893 -37.39 -38.86 28.28
C PRO A 893 -36.20 -39.73 28.80
N GLU A 894 -35.79 -39.55 30.05
CA GLU A 894 -34.97 -40.53 30.81
C GLU A 894 -35.76 -41.82 31.09
N GLY A 895 -35.07 -42.96 31.24
CA GLY A 895 -35.69 -44.25 31.57
C GLY A 895 -34.67 -45.29 32.05
N GLN A 896 -35.05 -46.09 33.05
CA GLN A 896 -34.19 -47.09 33.70
C GLN A 896 -34.18 -48.43 32.96
N PHE A 897 -33.09 -49.19 33.08
CA PHE A 897 -33.04 -50.60 32.67
C PHE A 897 -33.86 -51.48 33.61
N LEU A 898 -34.83 -52.20 33.06
CA LEU A 898 -35.39 -53.43 33.62
C LEU A 898 -35.48 -54.51 32.53
N ALA A 899 -35.51 -55.78 32.95
CA ALA A 899 -35.16 -56.92 32.10
C ALA A 899 -36.25 -57.33 31.08
N PRO A 900 -35.87 -58.00 29.97
CA PRO A 900 -36.81 -58.76 29.16
C PRO A 900 -37.34 -59.98 29.95
N ALA A 901 -38.63 -60.27 29.79
CA ALA A 901 -39.28 -61.44 30.38
C ALA A 901 -39.13 -62.71 29.53
N GLU A 902 -39.41 -63.86 30.13
CA GLU A 902 -39.17 -65.21 29.61
C GLU A 902 -40.15 -65.66 28.50
N ALA A 903 -39.76 -66.68 27.74
CA ALA A 903 -40.68 -67.60 27.08
C ALA A 903 -40.10 -69.03 26.99
N SER A 904 -40.37 -69.83 28.03
CA SER A 904 -40.49 -71.30 28.04
C SER A 904 -39.42 -72.19 27.38
N THR A 905 -38.79 -73.06 28.18
CA THR A 905 -38.94 -74.54 28.04
C THR A 905 -38.57 -75.27 29.33
N GLU A 906 -39.22 -76.40 29.61
CA GLU A 906 -38.94 -77.23 30.80
C GLU A 906 -37.72 -78.15 30.60
N ALA A 907 -36.81 -78.18 31.57
CA ALA A 907 -35.86 -79.28 31.79
C ALA A 907 -35.38 -79.30 33.25
N ALA A 908 -35.68 -80.36 33.99
CA ALA A 908 -35.23 -80.53 35.37
C ALA A 908 -33.88 -81.26 35.45
N VAL A 909 -32.83 -80.59 35.97
CA VAL A 909 -31.51 -81.18 36.26
C VAL A 909 -30.98 -80.63 37.60
N ALA A 910 -30.20 -81.44 38.31
CA ALA A 910 -29.84 -81.30 39.72
C ALA A 910 -29.03 -80.06 40.12
N GLU A 911 -29.00 -79.79 41.44
CA GLU A 911 -28.13 -78.82 42.10
C GLU A 911 -26.64 -79.06 41.81
N ILE A 912 -25.87 -77.98 41.69
CA ILE A 912 -24.41 -77.97 41.66
C ILE A 912 -23.95 -76.95 42.72
N PRO A 913 -22.96 -77.26 43.59
CA PRO A 913 -22.50 -76.32 44.61
C PRO A 913 -21.90 -75.06 44.01
N ALA A 914 -22.17 -73.90 44.60
CA ALA A 914 -21.55 -72.64 44.20
C ALA A 914 -20.04 -72.66 44.47
N GLU A 915 -19.24 -72.29 43.47
CA GLU A 915 -17.80 -72.07 43.64
C GLU A 915 -17.57 -70.87 44.59
N PRO A 916 -16.54 -70.91 45.47
CA PRO A 916 -16.32 -69.85 46.44
C PRO A 916 -15.85 -68.55 45.77
N GLU A 917 -16.39 -67.41 46.21
CA GLU A 917 -15.92 -66.10 45.75
C GLU A 917 -14.41 -65.95 46.00
N MET A 918 -13.67 -65.70 44.92
CA MET A 918 -12.22 -65.52 44.91
C MET A 918 -11.88 -64.04 45.07
N ILE A 919 -11.53 -63.63 46.29
CA ILE A 919 -11.16 -62.24 46.59
C ILE A 919 -9.72 -61.94 46.15
N GLU A 920 -9.48 -60.70 45.70
CA GLU A 920 -8.14 -60.20 45.39
C GLU A 920 -7.51 -59.55 46.63
N VAL A 921 -6.59 -60.26 47.28
CA VAL A 921 -5.85 -59.79 48.45
C VAL A 921 -4.49 -59.24 48.02
N TRP A 922 -4.13 -58.07 48.51
CA TRP A 922 -2.93 -57.35 48.14
C TRP A 922 -1.98 -57.23 49.32
N ARG A 923 -0.72 -57.65 49.15
CA ARG A 923 0.33 -57.50 50.17
C ARG A 923 1.54 -56.76 49.63
N GLN A 924 2.34 -56.15 50.51
CA GLN A 924 3.58 -55.51 50.09
C GLN A 924 4.58 -56.57 49.63
N GLY A 925 5.17 -56.39 48.44
CA GLY A 925 6.13 -57.35 47.89
C GLY A 925 7.39 -57.42 48.75
N ARG A 926 7.64 -58.58 49.39
CA ARG A 926 8.93 -58.83 50.07
C ARG A 926 10.05 -58.75 49.03
N ARG A 927 10.91 -57.72 49.15
CA ARG A 927 12.21 -57.73 48.48
C ARG A 927 13.05 -58.87 49.08
N HIS A 928 13.08 -60.01 48.40
CA HIS A 928 14.06 -61.06 48.68
C HIS A 928 15.46 -60.46 48.49
N HIS A 929 16.19 -60.31 49.58
CA HIS A 929 17.55 -59.78 49.57
C HIS A 929 18.58 -60.90 49.38
N GLU A 930 18.29 -61.83 48.45
CA GLU A 930 19.18 -62.94 48.12
C GLU A 930 20.26 -62.49 47.13
N GLY A 931 21.52 -62.70 47.52
CA GLY A 931 22.70 -62.31 46.75
C GLY A 931 23.00 -63.24 45.57
N GLY A 932 22.15 -63.24 44.54
CA GLY A 932 22.40 -63.96 43.29
C GLY A 932 23.39 -63.23 42.36
N GLN A 933 24.66 -63.65 42.35
CA GLN A 933 25.66 -63.10 41.41
C GLN A 933 25.44 -63.60 39.97
N ALA A 934 24.64 -62.88 39.18
CA ALA A 934 24.64 -63.02 37.73
C ALA A 934 25.76 -62.16 37.11
N ARG A 935 26.71 -62.80 36.41
CA ARG A 935 27.87 -62.13 35.78
C ARG A 935 27.53 -61.63 34.38
N HIS A 936 28.27 -60.59 33.97
CA HIS A 936 28.60 -60.09 32.61
C HIS A 936 28.40 -58.57 32.54
N GLY A 937 29.36 -57.75 32.12
CA GLY A 937 30.76 -58.04 31.80
C GLY A 937 31.50 -56.72 31.54
N ARG A 938 32.83 -56.68 31.75
CA ARG A 938 33.65 -55.60 31.18
C ARG A 938 33.60 -55.70 29.66
N ASP A 939 33.62 -54.56 28.98
CA ASP A 939 34.65 -54.39 27.95
C ASP A 939 34.96 -52.93 27.64
N SER A 940 36.04 -52.69 26.90
CA SER A 940 36.52 -51.34 26.57
C SER A 940 37.36 -51.32 25.30
N ARG A 941 37.01 -50.41 24.37
CA ARG A 941 37.77 -50.01 23.14
C ARG A 941 37.83 -51.01 21.97
N GLY A 942 37.13 -50.66 20.88
CA GLY A 942 37.73 -50.40 19.56
C GLY A 942 38.21 -51.55 18.65
N GLY A 943 37.87 -51.45 17.34
CA GLY A 943 38.20 -52.42 16.28
C GLY A 943 37.01 -53.36 16.02
N ARG A 944 36.36 -53.49 14.85
CA ARG A 944 36.69 -53.37 13.40
C ARG A 944 37.31 -54.66 12.82
N HIS A 945 36.70 -55.15 11.72
CA HIS A 945 37.15 -56.24 10.81
C HIS A 945 37.00 -57.69 11.35
N GLU A 946 36.65 -58.73 10.58
CA GLU A 946 36.07 -58.87 9.21
C GLU A 946 35.65 -60.35 8.92
N ARG A 947 35.27 -60.64 7.66
CA ARG A 947 35.05 -61.96 7.00
C ARG A 947 33.68 -62.65 7.21
N GLY A 948 33.20 -63.49 6.28
CA GLY A 948 33.69 -63.87 4.94
C GLY A 948 32.57 -63.80 3.89
N GLU A 949 32.80 -63.37 2.65
CA GLU A 949 33.58 -64.04 1.58
C GLU A 949 32.91 -65.30 1.00
N ARG A 950 32.24 -65.13 -0.16
CA ARG A 950 32.33 -66.06 -1.30
C ARG A 950 32.04 -65.34 -2.63
N GLN A 951 32.48 -65.94 -3.73
CA GLN A 951 32.61 -65.33 -5.05
C GLN A 951 31.52 -65.84 -6.01
N GLU A 952 31.16 -65.04 -7.02
CA GLU A 952 31.45 -65.33 -8.45
C GLU A 952 31.03 -64.14 -9.33
N ARG A 953 31.90 -63.62 -10.20
CA ARG A 953 31.99 -63.89 -11.66
C ARG A 953 30.66 -63.70 -12.41
N GLY A 954 30.65 -62.79 -13.40
CA GLY A 954 29.54 -62.66 -14.36
C GLY A 954 29.99 -62.98 -15.79
N ASP A 955 29.06 -63.06 -16.75
CA ASP A 955 29.22 -62.73 -18.20
C ASP A 955 27.86 -62.88 -18.96
N ARG A 956 27.76 -62.30 -20.16
CA ARG A 956 26.82 -62.62 -21.30
C ARG A 956 25.28 -62.75 -21.11
N ARG A 957 24.53 -61.79 -21.69
CA ARG A 957 23.71 -61.85 -22.96
C ARG A 957 23.20 -63.22 -23.51
N PRO A 958 22.17 -63.30 -24.41
CA PRO A 958 21.22 -62.28 -24.99
C PRO A 958 19.75 -62.76 -25.32
N ARG A 959 18.96 -61.90 -26.05
CA ARG A 959 17.80 -62.21 -26.97
C ARG A 959 16.46 -62.66 -26.32
N HIS A 960 15.26 -62.53 -26.92
CA HIS A 960 14.68 -61.96 -28.19
C HIS A 960 13.24 -61.45 -27.87
N GLY A 961 12.49 -60.66 -28.68
CA GLY A 961 12.73 -60.01 -29.99
C GLY A 961 11.44 -59.35 -30.58
N GLU A 962 11.60 -58.61 -31.70
CA GLU A 962 10.57 -58.17 -32.70
C GLU A 962 9.50 -57.10 -32.30
N GLY A 963 9.12 -56.13 -33.17
CA GLY A 963 9.68 -55.75 -34.48
C GLY A 963 8.96 -54.58 -35.22
N GLN A 964 9.58 -54.13 -36.34
CA GLN A 964 9.09 -53.22 -37.42
C GLN A 964 9.01 -51.69 -37.20
N GLY A 965 9.41 -50.90 -38.22
CA GLY A 965 9.22 -49.43 -38.31
C GLY A 965 10.42 -48.60 -38.83
N GLU A 966 10.63 -48.54 -40.16
CA GLU A 966 11.68 -47.70 -40.82
C GLU A 966 11.08 -46.37 -41.38
N GLN A 967 11.78 -45.35 -41.94
CA GLN A 967 13.18 -45.24 -42.41
C GLN A 967 13.65 -43.75 -42.55
N GLY A 968 14.96 -43.48 -42.39
CA GLY A 968 15.74 -42.41 -43.08
C GLY A 968 15.57 -40.91 -42.68
N GLY A 969 16.63 -40.08 -42.65
CA GLY A 969 18.07 -40.37 -42.79
C GLY A 969 19.04 -39.16 -42.65
N GLU A 970 20.13 -39.37 -41.91
CA GLU A 970 21.54 -39.05 -42.26
C GLU A 970 22.01 -37.61 -42.66
N ARG A 971 22.90 -36.97 -41.86
CA ARG A 971 24.33 -36.65 -42.19
C ARG A 971 25.09 -35.79 -41.15
N ARG A 972 26.42 -35.66 -41.34
CA ARG A 972 27.53 -35.17 -40.47
C ARG A 972 28.70 -34.69 -41.42
N PRO A 973 29.92 -34.28 -40.98
CA PRO A 973 30.39 -33.49 -39.82
C PRO A 973 31.59 -32.49 -40.11
N ARG A 974 32.10 -31.79 -39.06
CA ARG A 974 33.56 -31.46 -38.82
C ARG A 974 34.30 -30.45 -39.77
N PRO A 975 35.63 -30.15 -39.63
CA PRO A 975 36.63 -30.44 -38.56
C PRO A 975 37.62 -29.29 -38.11
N GLU A 976 38.25 -29.45 -36.92
CA GLU A 976 39.69 -29.15 -36.54
C GLU A 976 40.31 -27.73 -36.74
N ARG A 977 41.41 -27.24 -36.11
CA ARG A 977 42.39 -27.66 -35.05
C ARG A 977 42.95 -26.36 -34.34
N ARG A 978 44.06 -26.23 -33.57
CA ARG A 978 45.28 -27.03 -33.27
C ARG A 978 45.90 -26.72 -31.87
N GLU A 979 46.89 -27.53 -31.51
CA GLU A 979 47.89 -27.52 -30.41
C GLU A 979 48.92 -26.33 -30.41
N ALA A 980 49.76 -26.03 -29.39
CA ALA A 980 49.90 -26.43 -27.96
C ALA A 980 51.02 -25.61 -27.22
N GLN A 981 51.25 -25.90 -25.91
CA GLN A 981 52.34 -25.43 -24.99
C GLN A 981 52.25 -23.93 -24.58
N GLY A 982 52.76 -23.44 -23.42
CA GLY A 982 53.35 -24.05 -22.21
C GLY A 982 54.32 -23.05 -21.51
N GLU A 983 54.56 -23.01 -20.19
CA GLU A 983 53.98 -23.64 -18.98
C GLU A 983 54.35 -22.85 -17.69
N GLY A 984 53.61 -23.05 -16.57
CA GLY A 984 54.16 -22.97 -15.20
C GLY A 984 53.96 -21.71 -14.31
N GLY A 985 53.90 -21.93 -12.99
CA GLY A 985 54.18 -20.90 -11.94
C GLY A 985 53.04 -20.51 -10.98
N ARG A 986 53.28 -20.53 -9.66
CA ARG A 986 52.38 -20.00 -8.59
C ARG A 986 53.13 -19.01 -7.65
N PRO A 987 52.43 -18.14 -6.90
CA PRO A 987 53.01 -16.92 -6.30
C PRO A 987 53.30 -17.01 -4.79
N GLN A 988 54.04 -16.02 -4.23
CA GLN A 988 53.86 -15.55 -2.84
C GLN A 988 54.47 -14.17 -2.52
N ASN A 989 54.13 -13.63 -1.34
CA ASN A 989 54.27 -12.22 -0.93
C ASN A 989 55.68 -11.78 -0.46
N ARG A 990 56.17 -10.62 -0.93
CA ARG A 990 56.44 -9.38 -0.14
C ARG A 990 57.38 -8.40 -0.89
N PRO A 991 57.06 -7.09 -0.99
CA PRO A 991 58.00 -6.07 -1.46
C PRO A 991 58.83 -5.47 -0.30
N PRO A 992 60.15 -5.26 -0.47
CA PRO A 992 60.99 -4.49 0.45
C PRO A 992 61.10 -3.00 0.05
N ARG A 993 61.77 -2.23 0.91
CA ARG A 993 62.06 -0.77 0.78
C ARG A 993 62.81 -0.41 -0.51
N GLY A 994 62.54 0.76 -1.07
CA GLY A 994 63.48 1.49 -1.94
C GLY A 994 64.32 2.53 -1.17
N PRO A 995 65.18 3.29 -1.87
CA PRO A 995 65.62 4.63 -1.45
C PRO A 995 65.39 5.67 -2.57
N GLY A 996 64.80 6.84 -2.29
CA GLY A 996 65.53 8.05 -1.90
C GLY A 996 65.56 9.06 -3.07
N ARG A 997 65.75 10.37 -2.93
CA ARG A 997 65.95 11.27 -1.78
C ARG A 997 65.05 12.51 -2.03
N GLY A 998 64.46 13.18 -1.04
CA GLY A 998 65.10 14.17 -0.16
C GLY A 998 64.51 15.57 -0.48
N ASP A 999 64.37 16.54 0.43
CA ASP A 999 64.70 16.53 1.85
C ASP A 999 63.74 17.40 2.70
N GLU A 1000 63.66 17.07 3.98
CA GLU A 1000 63.67 17.95 5.18
C GLU A 1000 63.51 19.49 5.02
N ARG A 1001 62.88 20.28 5.92
CA ARG A 1001 62.42 20.21 7.34
C ARG A 1001 61.42 21.42 7.55
N ARG A 1002 60.67 21.66 8.64
CA ARG A 1002 60.43 21.09 9.99
C ARG A 1002 59.04 21.55 10.52
N GLY A 1003 58.65 21.13 11.73
CA GLY A 1003 57.56 21.74 12.53
C GLY A 1003 58.07 22.80 13.54
N PRO A 1004 57.37 23.10 14.68
CA PRO A 1004 56.24 22.38 15.28
C PRO A 1004 55.05 23.27 15.75
N ARG A 1005 54.06 22.64 16.40
CA ARG A 1005 53.10 23.31 17.31
C ARG A 1005 53.73 23.58 18.69
N PRO A 1006 53.24 24.59 19.42
CA PRO A 1006 53.06 24.52 20.88
C PRO A 1006 51.57 24.47 21.27
N ASP A 1007 51.26 24.48 22.57
CA ASP A 1007 49.96 24.07 23.13
C ASP A 1007 49.46 24.99 24.27
N ASN A 1008 48.14 24.94 24.49
CA ASN A 1008 47.40 25.14 25.76
C ASN A 1008 47.04 26.55 26.32
N ARG A 1009 45.80 26.60 26.86
CA ARG A 1009 45.21 27.46 27.93
C ARG A 1009 44.50 28.81 27.63
N ARG A 1010 43.16 28.69 27.67
CA ARG A 1010 42.16 29.39 28.53
C ARG A 1010 41.51 30.74 28.15
N ASP A 1011 40.22 30.75 28.51
CA ASP A 1011 39.30 31.85 28.85
C ASP A 1011 38.92 32.91 27.79
N GLY A 1012 37.68 33.42 27.91
CA GLY A 1012 37.09 34.46 27.05
C GLY A 1012 36.00 33.96 26.09
N GLY A 1013 34.74 34.01 26.52
CA GLY A 1013 33.59 33.87 25.62
C GLY A 1013 33.06 35.24 25.20
N GLN A 1014 32.66 35.40 23.94
CA GLN A 1014 31.84 36.55 23.53
C GLN A 1014 31.01 36.30 22.26
N GLU A 1015 29.93 37.07 22.17
CA GLU A 1015 28.81 36.95 21.24
C GLU A 1015 29.18 37.12 19.76
N ARG A 1016 28.51 36.39 18.87
CA ARG A 1016 28.51 36.71 17.44
C ARG A 1016 27.54 37.85 17.16
N ARG A 1017 28.05 39.07 16.98
CA ARG A 1017 27.26 40.18 16.44
C ARG A 1017 26.75 39.87 15.03
N GLU A 1018 25.45 40.05 14.82
CA GLU A 1018 24.85 40.06 13.50
C GLU A 1018 25.29 41.30 12.70
N LYS A 1019 25.34 41.19 11.36
CA LYS A 1019 25.49 42.36 10.49
C LYS A 1019 24.11 42.94 10.20
N GLN A 1020 23.94 44.24 10.49
CA GLN A 1020 22.76 44.98 10.04
C GLN A 1020 22.69 45.03 8.49
N PRO A 1021 21.49 44.95 7.90
CA PRO A 1021 21.31 45.03 6.45
C PRO A 1021 21.49 46.44 5.90
N ASP A 1022 21.84 46.54 4.61
CA ASP A 1022 22.05 47.80 3.90
C ASP A 1022 20.74 48.64 3.81
N PRO A 1023 20.73 49.90 4.30
CA PRO A 1023 19.54 50.76 4.28
C PRO A 1023 19.09 51.17 2.88
N ASN A 1024 19.92 51.02 1.84
CA ASN A 1024 19.54 51.26 0.44
C ASN A 1024 18.95 50.02 -0.26
N SER A 1025 18.89 48.87 0.43
CA SER A 1025 18.27 47.65 -0.11
C SER A 1025 16.78 47.86 -0.46
N PRO A 1026 16.29 47.35 -1.62
CA PRO A 1026 14.86 47.35 -1.93
C PRO A 1026 14.00 46.68 -0.85
N PHE A 1027 14.55 45.68 -0.15
CA PHE A 1027 13.87 44.98 0.94
C PHE A 1027 13.69 45.86 2.19
N ALA A 1028 14.62 46.78 2.47
CA ALA A 1028 14.47 47.74 3.56
C ALA A 1028 13.32 48.72 3.29
N LYS A 1029 13.18 49.19 2.04
CA LYS A 1029 12.05 50.04 1.61
C LYS A 1029 10.71 49.29 1.65
N LEU A 1030 10.69 47.99 1.31
CA LEU A 1030 9.49 47.15 1.44
C LEU A 1030 9.07 46.93 2.91
N MET A 1031 10.02 46.73 3.84
CA MET A 1031 9.68 46.66 5.27
C MET A 1031 9.17 48.00 5.82
N ALA A 1032 9.76 49.12 5.41
CA ALA A 1032 9.27 50.44 5.80
C ALA A 1032 7.84 50.70 5.28
N LEU A 1033 7.54 50.33 4.03
CA LEU A 1033 6.20 50.43 3.46
C LEU A 1033 5.20 49.51 4.18
N LYS A 1034 5.62 48.29 4.56
CA LYS A 1034 4.78 47.37 5.35
C LYS A 1034 4.44 47.94 6.72
N ALA A 1035 5.41 48.49 7.45
CA ALA A 1035 5.17 49.14 8.73
C ALA A 1035 4.19 50.33 8.60
N GLN A 1036 4.36 51.18 7.58
CA GLN A 1036 3.42 52.28 7.30
C GLN A 1036 2.00 51.79 6.95
N LEU A 1037 1.83 50.60 6.39
CA LEU A 1037 0.52 50.00 6.12
C LEU A 1037 -0.09 49.26 7.33
N GLU A 1038 0.72 48.94 8.34
CA GLU A 1038 0.28 48.31 9.60
C GLU A 1038 -0.09 49.36 10.67
N ASP A 1039 0.59 50.51 10.71
CA ASP A 1039 0.21 51.63 11.59
C ASP A 1039 -1.02 52.41 11.06
N ASN A 1040 -1.26 52.46 9.75
CA ASN A 1040 -2.51 53.01 9.16
C ASN A 1040 -3.74 52.07 9.33
N LYS A 1041 -3.69 51.11 10.26
CA LYS A 1041 -4.76 50.16 10.59
C LYS A 1041 -5.07 50.08 12.09
N LYS A 1042 -4.75 51.13 12.85
CA LYS A 1042 -5.12 51.31 14.26
C LYS A 1042 -5.89 52.62 14.44
#